data_AF-A0A661NVA5-F1
#
_entry.id   AF-A0A661NVA5-F1
#
_cell.length_a   1.000
_cell.length_b   1.000
_cell.length_c   1.000
_cell.angle_alpha   90.00
_cell.angle_beta   90.00
_cell.angle_gamma   90.00
#
_symmetry.space_group_name_H-M   'P 1'
#
loop_
_entity.id
_entity.type
_entity.pdbx_description
1 polymer ?
#
loop_
_entity_poly.entity_id
_entity_poly.type
_entity_poly.pdbx_seq_one_letter_code
_entity_poly.pdbx_strand_id
1 'polypeptide(L)'
;MQFRELVLQGVRNFAQMHRLPLGAGLTVFVGGSGSGKTTVSEVIYHLLNPDPTEPGTERFQGADPNTCRAALLLEADDGAVYRLVQDLLRGSMALSRLDAASGRFQRVSVSPSEIRQYLGSQLHLPHADVLEGLFFVRERQLPSLAPPPSAAPPAGVPAAAPPGASQASGASAGQSGFPGFQGFSGMDPDEALLPDDPQEMRRQLETLRRDLAVAREVDDVQFELDGVQNELFELEQKSQGVKKAQQRVEQLEQQMQQYARLGQLPEDFEARVRDFEQAQARHERDSKRLEEECQRWEERSRESKPPPLVRDRFFLLGMGLGMLALLVGVAGFFLEEYLRWIALLDIPGFGVALFSALRHIDAGESVERAIRRLELARERQEKIDREFELATTIVRKMMAEFGVEKPAQILEQFAKRNELLAKLEQARAELAKLRADPTYEQNAARQEELRQRIGELEKRLEGAAGLMMSPQEMERRIGLLEQKLAGGAGPAAGPEGRQPEGDGDDASAFAFGPGAPPGAMRQPAAAGARLPPSALELAAEPAAGASGDHFQVLMKLADDVFLVERERIEAMLAPRAGQILAALSSSRWAGLSFVAGGAVQCRDASGNQQPAAGLAAADQDLVYLALHLAILEAAQRRQAVPLVLDNPYRRLPAAMNALVGRALQHLASCCQVIMLTDDASWASFANSSFQLG
;
A
#
# COMPACT_ATOMS: atom_id res chain seq x y z
N MET A 1 3.83 -12.45 11.74
CA MET A 1 3.10 -11.49 12.60
C MET A 1 2.19 -12.22 13.59
N GLN A 2 2.03 -11.73 14.83
CA GLN A 2 1.11 -12.26 15.85
C GLN A 2 0.34 -11.13 16.55
N PHE A 3 -0.92 -11.37 16.91
CA PHE A 3 -1.71 -10.48 17.77
C PHE A 3 -1.49 -10.90 19.22
N ARG A 4 -1.18 -9.96 20.12
CA ARG A 4 -0.90 -10.26 21.53
C ARG A 4 -2.09 -9.98 22.43
N GLU A 5 -2.77 -8.87 22.20
CA GLU A 5 -3.85 -8.39 23.05
C GLU A 5 -4.75 -7.44 22.27
N LEU A 6 -6.06 -7.56 22.49
CA LEU A 6 -7.06 -6.61 22.02
C LEU A 6 -7.71 -5.95 23.23
N VAL A 7 -7.68 -4.62 23.29
CA VAL A 7 -8.33 -3.81 24.33
C VAL A 7 -9.53 -3.11 23.72
N LEU A 8 -10.70 -3.27 24.33
CA LEU A 8 -11.97 -2.66 23.92
C LEU A 8 -12.51 -1.82 25.07
N GLN A 9 -12.97 -0.59 24.80
CA GLN A 9 -13.59 0.28 25.80
C GLN A 9 -14.75 1.05 25.18
N GLY A 10 -15.96 0.82 25.69
CA GLY A 10 -17.19 1.48 25.21
C GLY A 10 -17.61 1.04 23.80
N VAL A 11 -17.07 -0.10 23.35
CA VAL A 11 -17.44 -0.75 22.08
C VAL A 11 -18.75 -1.53 22.30
N ARG A 12 -19.56 -1.74 21.25
CA ARG A 12 -20.80 -2.53 21.28
C ARG A 12 -20.58 -3.88 21.99
N ASN A 13 -21.39 -4.15 23.02
CA ASN A 13 -21.29 -5.31 23.93
C ASN A 13 -20.09 -5.31 24.91
N PHE A 14 -19.28 -4.24 24.94
CA PHE A 14 -18.11 -4.07 25.81
C PHE A 14 -18.11 -2.66 26.43
N ALA A 15 -19.06 -2.41 27.35
CA ALA A 15 -19.23 -1.10 27.97
C ALA A 15 -18.04 -0.68 28.85
N GLN A 16 -17.45 -1.64 29.57
CA GLN A 16 -16.24 -1.43 30.38
C GLN A 16 -14.97 -1.68 29.57
N MET A 17 -13.80 -1.36 30.13
CA MET A 17 -12.53 -1.72 29.50
C MET A 17 -12.31 -3.23 29.61
N HIS A 18 -12.32 -3.93 28.47
CA HIS A 18 -12.00 -5.35 28.37
C HIS A 18 -10.64 -5.53 27.70
N ARG A 19 -9.84 -6.44 28.25
CA ARG A 19 -8.54 -6.86 27.70
C ARG A 19 -8.65 -8.32 27.32
N LEU A 20 -8.57 -8.59 26.02
CA LEU A 20 -8.72 -9.92 25.44
C LEU A 20 -7.31 -10.39 25.03
N PRO A 21 -6.68 -11.31 25.78
CA PRO A 21 -5.38 -11.85 25.40
C PRO A 21 -5.52 -12.73 24.16
N LEU A 22 -4.67 -12.50 23.17
CA LEU A 22 -4.60 -13.25 21.93
C LEU A 22 -3.33 -14.10 22.00
N GLY A 23 -3.47 -15.34 22.44
CA GLY A 23 -2.34 -16.25 22.61
C GLY A 23 -1.78 -16.73 21.28
N ALA A 24 -0.52 -17.16 21.27
CA ALA A 24 0.03 -17.90 20.13
C ALA A 24 -0.70 -19.25 19.96
N GLY A 25 -0.73 -19.78 18.74
CA GLY A 25 -1.47 -21.00 18.42
C GLY A 25 -2.97 -20.77 18.24
N LEU A 26 -3.80 -21.72 18.67
CA LEU A 26 -5.25 -21.69 18.55
C LEU A 26 -5.87 -21.09 19.82
N THR A 27 -6.36 -19.85 19.72
CA THR A 27 -7.14 -19.18 20.78
C THR A 27 -8.63 -19.28 20.44
N VAL A 28 -9.45 -19.76 21.38
CA VAL A 28 -10.90 -19.90 21.19
C VAL A 28 -11.67 -19.03 22.18
N PHE A 29 -12.50 -18.13 21.67
CA PHE A 29 -13.46 -17.34 22.43
C PHE A 29 -14.85 -17.94 22.26
N VAL A 30 -15.42 -18.42 23.37
CA VAL A 30 -16.75 -19.03 23.42
C VAL A 30 -17.74 -17.99 23.96
N GLY A 31 -18.90 -17.82 23.31
CA GLY A 31 -19.96 -16.96 23.83
C GLY A 31 -21.26 -17.11 23.06
N GLY A 32 -22.40 -16.79 23.66
CA GLY A 32 -23.72 -16.89 23.02
C GLY A 32 -23.98 -15.81 21.95
N SER A 33 -25.15 -15.86 21.30
CA SER A 33 -25.61 -14.74 20.46
C SER A 33 -25.69 -13.45 21.28
N GLY A 34 -25.12 -12.35 20.78
CA GLY A 34 -25.07 -11.07 21.49
C GLY A 34 -23.85 -10.85 22.38
N SER A 35 -23.00 -11.86 22.61
CA SER A 35 -21.81 -11.74 23.47
C SER A 35 -20.65 -10.91 22.89
N GLY A 36 -20.86 -10.18 21.79
CA GLY A 36 -19.83 -9.36 21.15
C GLY A 36 -18.81 -10.10 20.26
N LYS A 37 -18.94 -11.41 20.02
CA LYS A 37 -18.01 -12.21 19.16
C LYS A 37 -17.73 -11.55 17.80
N THR A 38 -18.78 -11.31 17.03
CA THR A 38 -18.66 -10.69 15.71
C THR A 38 -18.08 -9.28 15.81
N THR A 39 -18.40 -8.55 16.88
CA THR A 39 -17.82 -7.23 17.13
C THR A 39 -16.30 -7.29 17.36
N VAL A 40 -15.78 -8.33 18.03
CA VAL A 40 -14.33 -8.55 18.17
C VAL A 40 -13.68 -8.75 16.80
N SER A 41 -14.22 -9.64 15.96
CA SER A 41 -13.70 -9.88 14.60
C SER A 41 -13.73 -8.61 13.74
N GLU A 42 -14.86 -7.89 13.74
CA GLU A 42 -15.04 -6.65 12.97
C GLU A 42 -14.10 -5.54 13.43
N VAL A 43 -13.88 -5.38 14.74
CA VAL A 43 -12.95 -4.37 15.26
C VAL A 43 -11.50 -4.72 14.91
N ILE A 44 -11.08 -5.98 15.01
CA ILE A 44 -9.73 -6.38 14.58
C ILE A 44 -9.55 -6.08 13.09
N TYR A 45 -10.52 -6.47 12.25
CA TYR A 45 -10.48 -6.20 10.81
C TYR A 45 -10.37 -4.69 10.53
N HIS A 46 -11.22 -3.88 11.15
CA HIS A 46 -11.25 -2.43 10.96
C HIS A 46 -9.96 -1.74 11.43
N LEU A 47 -9.36 -2.20 12.53
CA LEU A 47 -8.05 -1.72 12.97
C LEU A 47 -6.95 -2.04 11.94
N LEU A 48 -6.99 -3.20 11.30
CA LEU A 48 -5.96 -3.59 10.32
C LEU A 48 -6.17 -2.94 8.95
N ASN A 49 -7.42 -2.61 8.61
CA ASN A 49 -7.79 -1.98 7.35
C ASN A 49 -8.65 -0.72 7.60
N PRO A 50 -8.03 0.38 8.07
CA PRO A 50 -8.76 1.60 8.30
C PRO A 50 -9.19 2.19 6.95
N ASP A 51 -10.50 2.28 6.72
CA ASP A 51 -11.06 2.95 5.56
C ASP A 51 -11.24 4.45 5.86
N PRO A 52 -10.52 5.35 5.19
CA PRO A 52 -10.66 6.79 5.41
C PRO A 52 -12.01 7.32 4.89
N THR A 53 -12.71 6.57 4.04
CA THR A 53 -13.94 7.00 3.39
C THR A 53 -15.20 6.63 4.16
N GLU A 54 -15.14 5.63 5.06
CA GLU A 54 -16.29 5.16 5.83
C GLU A 54 -16.63 6.21 6.92
N PRO A 55 -17.65 7.06 6.72
CA PRO A 55 -17.94 8.16 7.63
C PRO A 55 -18.73 7.60 8.80
N GLY A 56 -18.01 7.29 9.87
CA GLY A 56 -18.61 6.89 11.15
C GLY A 56 -18.45 5.40 11.42
N THR A 57 -17.75 5.11 12.50
CA THR A 57 -17.69 3.76 13.11
C THR A 57 -18.89 3.52 14.04
N GLU A 58 -20.03 4.19 13.78
CA GLU A 58 -21.21 4.19 14.64
C GLU A 58 -21.73 2.77 14.91
N ARG A 59 -21.50 1.84 13.97
CA ARG A 59 -21.80 0.40 14.15
C ARG A 59 -21.10 -0.25 15.36
N PHE A 60 -19.99 0.32 15.81
CA PHE A 60 -19.23 -0.13 16.97
C PHE A 60 -19.59 0.62 18.25
N GLN A 61 -20.41 1.67 18.20
CA GLN A 61 -20.77 2.46 19.37
C GLN A 61 -21.55 1.61 20.39
N GLY A 62 -21.06 1.60 21.63
CA GLY A 62 -21.75 0.97 22.75
C GLY A 62 -22.82 1.89 23.37
N ALA A 63 -23.24 1.55 24.59
CA ALA A 63 -24.20 2.35 25.34
C ALA A 63 -23.63 3.71 25.81
N ASP A 64 -22.31 3.81 25.96
CA ASP A 64 -21.65 5.07 26.31
C ASP A 64 -21.37 5.89 25.03
N PRO A 65 -22.04 7.04 24.83
CA PRO A 65 -21.86 7.84 23.64
C PRO A 65 -20.52 8.58 23.60
N ASN A 66 -19.79 8.68 24.73
CA ASN A 66 -18.59 9.51 24.84
C ASN A 66 -17.29 8.73 24.70
N THR A 67 -17.32 7.41 24.82
CA THR A 67 -16.12 6.58 24.68
C THR A 67 -16.39 5.38 23.77
N CYS A 68 -15.66 5.27 22.67
CA CYS A 68 -15.56 4.03 21.90
C CYS A 68 -14.13 3.93 21.38
N ARG A 69 -13.29 3.14 22.06
CA ARG A 69 -11.86 3.02 21.77
C ARG A 69 -11.48 1.56 21.66
N ALA A 70 -10.63 1.26 20.69
CA ALA A 70 -10.04 -0.04 20.53
C ALA A 70 -8.52 0.09 20.39
N ALA A 71 -7.78 -0.86 20.94
CA ALA A 71 -6.35 -0.96 20.76
C ALA A 71 -5.94 -2.42 20.49
N LEU A 72 -5.12 -2.64 19.46
CA LEU A 72 -4.58 -3.94 19.10
C LEU A 72 -3.05 -3.91 19.25
N LEU A 73 -2.53 -4.85 20.05
CA LEU A 73 -1.10 -5.09 20.18
C LEU A 73 -0.68 -6.18 19.20
N LEU A 74 0.30 -5.85 18.36
CA LEU A 74 0.84 -6.68 17.30
C LEU A 74 2.32 -6.96 17.58
N GLU A 75 2.79 -8.14 17.23
CA GLU A 75 4.20 -8.48 17.20
C GLU A 75 4.59 -8.88 15.79
N ALA A 76 5.62 -8.21 15.26
CA ALA A 76 6.18 -8.48 13.95
C ALA A 76 7.12 -9.71 13.99
N ASP A 77 7.53 -10.20 12.83
CA ASP A 77 8.42 -11.37 12.73
C ASP A 77 9.85 -11.08 13.23
N ASP A 78 10.24 -9.80 13.28
CA ASP A 78 11.50 -9.34 13.91
C ASP A 78 11.40 -9.22 15.45
N GLY A 79 10.25 -9.56 16.04
CA GLY A 79 9.96 -9.43 17.47
C GLY A 79 9.61 -8.01 17.92
N ALA A 80 9.55 -7.03 17.01
CA ALA A 80 9.13 -5.68 17.36
C ALA A 80 7.63 -5.65 17.70
N VAL A 81 7.30 -5.00 18.81
CA VAL A 81 5.92 -4.88 19.29
C VAL A 81 5.34 -3.55 18.85
N TYR A 82 4.18 -3.59 18.22
CA TYR A 82 3.43 -2.43 17.76
C TYR A 82 2.10 -2.33 18.50
N ARG A 83 1.65 -1.11 18.74
CA ARG A 83 0.35 -0.80 19.33
C ARG A 83 -0.43 0.09 18.38
N LEU A 84 -1.56 -0.42 17.92
CA LEU A 84 -2.49 0.28 17.06
C LEU A 84 -3.69 0.70 17.88
N VAL A 85 -3.91 2.01 18.03
CA VAL A 85 -5.00 2.57 18.83
C VAL A 85 -5.92 3.36 17.91
N GLN A 86 -7.23 3.14 18.01
CA GLN A 86 -8.23 3.91 17.29
C GLN A 86 -9.33 4.39 18.25
N ASP A 87 -9.61 5.68 18.19
CA ASP A 87 -10.84 6.25 18.73
C ASP A 87 -11.90 6.12 17.64
N LEU A 88 -12.77 5.12 17.81
CA LEU A 88 -13.76 4.76 16.81
C LEU A 88 -14.71 5.96 16.59
N LEU A 89 -15.21 6.61 17.66
CA LEU A 89 -16.12 7.75 17.55
C LEU A 89 -15.53 8.89 16.70
N ARG A 90 -14.25 9.21 16.91
CA ARG A 90 -13.58 10.32 16.23
C ARG A 90 -12.93 9.93 14.90
N GLY A 91 -12.83 8.64 14.61
CA GLY A 91 -12.06 8.10 13.48
C GLY A 91 -10.54 8.32 13.61
N SER A 92 -10.04 8.87 14.73
CA SER A 92 -8.61 9.13 14.90
C SER A 92 -7.85 7.86 15.24
N MET A 93 -6.74 7.60 14.54
CA MET A 93 -5.93 6.40 14.70
C MET A 93 -4.47 6.76 14.99
N ALA A 94 -3.76 5.92 15.74
CA ALA A 94 -2.34 6.07 16.03
C ALA A 94 -1.65 4.71 16.05
N LEU A 95 -0.57 4.58 15.27
CA LEU A 95 0.36 3.46 15.32
C LEU A 95 1.58 3.87 16.13
N SER A 96 1.96 3.05 17.10
CA SER A 96 3.17 3.24 17.92
C SER A 96 3.99 1.95 17.96
N ARG A 97 5.33 2.06 18.00
CA ARG A 97 6.27 0.96 18.15
C ARG A 97 6.87 0.98 19.55
N LEU A 98 6.95 -0.17 20.21
CA LEU A 98 7.62 -0.32 21.49
C LEU A 98 9.13 -0.20 21.27
N ASP A 99 9.74 0.80 21.91
CA ASP A 99 11.18 0.90 21.98
C ASP A 99 11.69 -0.03 23.08
N ALA A 100 12.45 -1.06 22.69
CA ALA A 100 12.96 -2.08 23.59
C ALA A 100 13.89 -1.51 24.68
N ALA A 101 14.57 -0.38 24.41
CA ALA A 101 15.48 0.24 25.38
C ALA A 101 14.74 1.01 26.46
N SER A 102 13.73 1.79 26.08
CA SER A 102 12.96 2.62 27.03
C SER A 102 11.72 1.94 27.60
N GLY A 103 11.26 0.84 27.00
CA GLY A 103 9.98 0.20 27.30
C GLY A 103 8.76 1.08 27.00
N ARG A 104 8.94 2.18 26.25
CA ARG A 104 7.88 3.13 25.90
C ARG A 104 7.47 2.97 24.44
N PHE A 105 6.18 3.18 24.18
CA PHE A 105 5.66 3.22 22.81
C PHE A 105 5.99 4.57 22.16
N GLN A 106 6.85 4.55 21.16
CA GLN A 106 7.15 5.70 20.31
C GLN A 106 6.15 5.75 19.14
N ARG A 107 5.58 6.91 18.88
CA ARG A 107 4.58 7.10 17.82
C ARG A 107 5.24 7.01 16.45
N VAL A 108 4.71 6.16 15.58
CA VAL A 108 5.17 5.96 14.19
C VAL A 108 4.36 6.83 13.24
N SER A 109 3.02 6.73 13.28
CA SER A 109 2.13 7.55 12.44
C SER A 109 0.74 7.69 13.09
N VAL A 110 -0.04 8.66 12.58
CA VAL A 110 -1.48 8.85 12.86
C VAL A 110 -2.35 8.94 11.63
N SER A 111 -1.75 9.00 10.44
CA SER A 111 -2.51 9.05 9.20
C SER A 111 -2.98 7.64 8.87
N PRO A 112 -4.30 7.38 8.72
CA PRO A 112 -4.81 6.05 8.39
C PRO A 112 -4.17 5.44 7.13
N SER A 113 -3.94 6.27 6.11
CA SER A 113 -3.31 5.86 4.85
C SER A 113 -1.84 5.45 5.04
N GLU A 114 -1.07 6.21 5.82
CA GLU A 114 0.32 5.87 6.15
C GLU A 114 0.39 4.62 7.02
N ILE A 115 -0.53 4.49 7.99
CA ILE A 115 -0.64 3.29 8.83
C ILE A 115 -0.89 2.07 7.96
N ARG A 116 -1.86 2.10 7.04
CA ARG A 116 -2.14 0.99 6.13
C ARG A 116 -0.94 0.63 5.25
N GLN A 117 -0.26 1.63 4.69
CA GLN A 117 0.97 1.42 3.92
C GLN A 117 2.08 0.80 4.78
N TYR A 118 2.22 1.25 6.03
CA TYR A 118 3.20 0.71 6.97
C TYR A 118 2.89 -0.74 7.33
N LEU A 119 1.64 -1.07 7.66
CA LEU A 119 1.20 -2.44 7.94
C LEU A 119 1.47 -3.36 6.74
N GLY A 120 1.16 -2.91 5.51
CA GLY A 120 1.42 -3.68 4.30
C GLY A 120 2.91 -3.89 4.02
N SER A 121 3.72 -2.84 4.10
CA SER A 121 5.14 -2.88 3.72
C SER A 121 6.07 -3.46 4.79
N GLN A 122 5.84 -3.15 6.07
CA GLN A 122 6.73 -3.52 7.17
C GLN A 122 6.25 -4.75 7.93
N LEU A 123 4.93 -4.91 8.10
CA LEU A 123 4.36 -6.06 8.80
C LEU A 123 3.90 -7.17 7.86
N HIS A 124 4.08 -6.99 6.55
CA HIS A 124 3.56 -7.88 5.53
C HIS A 124 2.08 -8.18 5.82
N LEU A 125 1.24 -7.16 5.82
CA LEU A 125 -0.21 -7.36 5.85
C LEU A 125 -0.72 -7.43 4.40
N PRO A 126 -1.50 -8.44 4.01
CA PRO A 126 -2.04 -8.53 2.65
C PRO A 126 -3.04 -7.39 2.37
N HIS A 127 -3.38 -7.20 1.09
CA HIS A 127 -4.44 -6.26 0.68
C HIS A 127 -5.78 -6.59 1.35
N ALA A 128 -6.66 -5.58 1.45
CA ALA A 128 -7.93 -5.69 2.17
C ALA A 128 -8.80 -6.86 1.68
N ASP A 129 -8.95 -7.01 0.36
CA ASP A 129 -9.79 -8.05 -0.24
C ASP A 129 -9.28 -9.46 0.11
N VAL A 130 -7.94 -9.64 0.10
CA VAL A 130 -7.26 -10.86 0.50
C VAL A 130 -7.39 -11.09 2.01
N LEU A 131 -7.19 -10.05 2.81
CA LEU A 131 -7.31 -10.10 4.27
C LEU A 131 -8.72 -10.54 4.66
N GLU A 132 -9.76 -9.92 4.07
CA GLU A 132 -11.15 -10.23 4.35
C GLU A 132 -11.55 -11.62 3.84
N GLY A 133 -11.21 -11.94 2.59
CA GLY A 133 -11.67 -13.17 1.95
C GLY A 133 -10.91 -14.43 2.39
N LEU A 134 -9.63 -14.31 2.78
CA LEU A 134 -8.83 -15.46 3.22
C LEU A 134 -8.60 -15.52 4.72
N PHE A 135 -8.30 -14.40 5.38
CA PHE A 135 -7.83 -14.41 6.78
C PHE A 135 -8.90 -14.00 7.80
N PHE A 136 -10.06 -13.49 7.36
CA PHE A 136 -11.21 -13.16 8.23
C PHE A 136 -12.46 -13.93 7.79
N VAL A 137 -12.49 -15.21 8.18
CA VAL A 137 -13.55 -16.12 7.73
C VAL A 137 -14.80 -15.92 8.56
N ARG A 138 -15.91 -15.56 7.91
CA ARG A 138 -17.20 -15.33 8.55
C ARG A 138 -18.23 -16.36 8.07
N GLU A 139 -19.20 -16.70 8.92
CA GLU A 139 -20.30 -17.62 8.56
C GLU A 139 -20.99 -17.21 7.23
N ARG A 140 -21.16 -15.91 6.98
CA ARG A 140 -21.81 -15.37 5.77
C ARG A 140 -21.04 -15.58 4.46
N GLN A 141 -19.76 -15.93 4.52
CA GLN A 141 -18.96 -16.19 3.31
C GLN A 141 -19.17 -17.62 2.77
N LEU A 142 -19.86 -18.48 3.52
CA LEU A 142 -20.16 -19.84 3.08
C LEU A 142 -21.12 -19.83 1.87
N PRO A 143 -20.84 -20.62 0.82
CA PRO A 143 -21.70 -20.69 -0.36
C PRO A 143 -23.18 -21.00 -0.05
N SER A 144 -23.46 -21.81 0.98
CA SER A 144 -24.84 -22.13 1.38
C SER A 144 -25.64 -20.95 1.95
N LEU A 145 -24.95 -19.88 2.35
CA LEU A 145 -25.53 -18.68 2.94
C LEU A 145 -25.51 -17.48 2.01
N ALA A 146 -24.80 -17.58 0.90
CA ALA A 146 -24.81 -16.55 -0.10
C ALA A 146 -26.25 -16.32 -0.59
N PRO A 147 -26.71 -15.07 -0.64
CA PRO A 147 -28.02 -14.79 -1.21
C PRO A 147 -28.05 -15.39 -2.62
N PRO A 148 -29.10 -16.14 -2.99
CA PRO A 148 -29.22 -16.65 -4.34
C PRO A 148 -29.09 -15.45 -5.29
N PRO A 149 -28.41 -15.61 -6.45
CA PRO A 149 -28.35 -14.56 -7.45
C PRO A 149 -29.75 -13.99 -7.64
N SER A 150 -29.96 -12.75 -7.19
CA SER A 150 -31.23 -12.07 -7.39
C SER A 150 -31.45 -12.11 -8.89
N ALA A 151 -32.46 -12.88 -9.31
CA ALA A 151 -32.72 -13.11 -10.72
C ALA A 151 -32.78 -11.73 -11.37
N ALA A 152 -31.81 -11.45 -12.24
CA ALA A 152 -31.67 -10.15 -12.85
C ALA A 152 -33.06 -9.71 -13.33
N PRO A 153 -33.55 -8.53 -12.93
CA PRO A 153 -34.89 -8.11 -13.30
C PRO A 153 -35.03 -8.25 -14.82
N PRO A 154 -36.12 -8.84 -15.32
CA PRO A 154 -36.26 -9.16 -16.73
C PRO A 154 -35.99 -7.90 -17.55
N ALA A 155 -34.94 -7.95 -18.37
CA ALA A 155 -34.57 -6.90 -19.29
C ALA A 155 -35.73 -6.70 -20.29
N GLY A 156 -36.69 -5.84 -19.95
CA GLY A 156 -37.94 -5.84 -20.70
C GLY A 156 -39.03 -4.88 -20.25
N VAL A 157 -38.70 -3.78 -19.57
CA VAL A 157 -39.59 -2.60 -19.59
C VAL A 157 -38.74 -1.38 -19.93
N PRO A 158 -38.86 -0.82 -21.15
CA PRO A 158 -38.20 0.43 -21.49
C PRO A 158 -38.74 1.51 -20.54
N ALA A 159 -37.88 1.99 -19.63
CA ALA A 159 -38.18 3.14 -18.80
C ALA A 159 -38.46 4.33 -19.73
N ALA A 160 -39.68 4.86 -19.65
CA ALA A 160 -40.10 6.06 -20.35
C ALA A 160 -39.14 7.21 -20.02
N ALA A 161 -38.57 7.79 -21.06
CA ALA A 161 -37.67 8.93 -20.98
C ALA A 161 -38.40 10.13 -20.33
N PRO A 162 -37.79 10.83 -19.35
CA PRO A 162 -38.24 12.17 -19.00
C PRO A 162 -37.95 13.12 -20.18
N PRO A 163 -38.87 14.01 -20.55
CA PRO A 163 -38.69 14.90 -21.68
C PRO A 163 -37.77 16.07 -21.30
N GLY A 164 -36.77 16.30 -22.16
CA GLY A 164 -36.30 17.62 -22.57
C GLY A 164 -35.67 18.54 -21.52
N ALA A 165 -34.34 18.53 -21.45
CA ALA A 165 -33.57 19.71 -21.05
C ALA A 165 -32.53 20.00 -22.14
N SER A 166 -32.97 20.79 -23.11
CA SER A 166 -32.21 21.35 -24.22
C SER A 166 -31.05 22.19 -23.70
N GLN A 167 -29.84 21.91 -24.17
CA GLN A 167 -28.73 22.83 -24.12
C GLN A 167 -29.10 24.09 -24.94
N ALA A 168 -29.30 25.20 -24.24
CA ALA A 168 -29.38 26.52 -24.83
C ALA A 168 -28.21 27.35 -24.30
N SER A 169 -27.23 27.52 -25.18
CA SER A 169 -26.30 28.64 -25.20
C SER A 169 -27.09 29.94 -25.15
N GLY A 170 -27.00 30.64 -24.01
CA GLY A 170 -27.64 31.92 -23.80
C GLY A 170 -26.74 32.80 -22.95
N ALA A 171 -26.14 33.79 -23.60
CA ALA A 171 -25.56 34.94 -22.94
C ALA A 171 -26.63 35.60 -22.07
N SER A 172 -26.46 35.56 -20.75
CA SER A 172 -27.27 36.32 -19.80
C SER A 172 -26.40 37.34 -19.08
N ALA A 173 -26.42 38.55 -19.63
CA ALA A 173 -26.40 39.75 -18.80
C ALA A 173 -27.64 39.69 -17.87
N GLY A 174 -27.41 39.83 -16.56
CA GLY A 174 -28.46 39.73 -15.55
C GLY A 174 -27.83 39.33 -14.21
N GLN A 175 -27.39 40.31 -13.42
CA GLN A 175 -28.22 40.85 -12.34
C GLN A 175 -28.47 39.79 -11.25
N SER A 176 -27.45 39.54 -10.43
CA SER A 176 -27.62 38.98 -9.09
C SER A 176 -27.34 40.10 -8.09
N GLY A 177 -28.43 40.56 -7.48
CA GLY A 177 -28.44 41.55 -6.42
C GLY A 177 -27.68 41.05 -5.21
N PHE A 178 -26.60 41.76 -4.88
CA PHE A 178 -25.97 41.70 -3.58
C PHE A 178 -26.82 42.56 -2.62
N PRO A 179 -27.20 42.04 -1.43
CA PRO A 179 -28.07 42.75 -0.53
C PRO A 179 -27.31 43.90 0.15
N GLY A 180 -27.72 45.13 -0.22
CA GLY A 180 -27.74 46.30 0.65
C GLY A 180 -26.48 46.63 1.45
N PHE A 181 -25.48 47.22 0.80
CA PHE A 181 -24.60 48.19 1.46
C PHE A 181 -24.88 49.55 0.82
N GLN A 182 -25.84 50.27 1.41
CA GLN A 182 -26.15 51.64 1.04
C GLN A 182 -24.93 52.51 1.32
N GLY A 183 -24.47 53.21 0.29
CA GLY A 183 -23.43 54.22 0.41
C GLY A 183 -23.84 55.30 1.41
N PHE A 184 -23.09 55.39 2.50
CA PHE A 184 -23.05 56.55 3.37
C PHE A 184 -21.94 57.46 2.85
N SER A 185 -22.21 58.15 1.73
CA SER A 185 -21.44 59.29 1.27
C SER A 185 -22.23 60.53 1.62
N GLY A 186 -21.66 61.40 2.46
CA GLY A 186 -22.21 62.72 2.73
C GLY A 186 -22.64 63.00 4.17
N MET A 187 -21.83 62.57 5.15
CA MET A 187 -21.79 63.28 6.43
C MET A 187 -20.35 63.72 6.64
N ASP A 188 -20.11 65.02 6.49
CA ASP A 188 -18.89 65.64 6.97
C ASP A 188 -18.73 65.28 8.46
N PRO A 189 -17.68 64.54 8.86
CA PRO A 189 -17.48 64.13 10.25
C PRO A 189 -17.10 65.30 11.18
N ASP A 190 -17.07 66.53 10.66
CA ASP A 190 -16.62 67.73 11.38
C ASP A 190 -17.71 68.42 12.22
N GLU A 191 -18.94 67.93 12.22
CA GLU A 191 -20.02 68.42 13.11
C GLU A 191 -20.30 67.47 14.28
N ALA A 192 -19.26 66.86 14.82
CA ALA A 192 -19.30 66.21 16.13
C ALA A 192 -19.59 67.30 17.19
N LEU A 193 -20.88 67.47 17.51
CA LEU A 193 -21.46 68.25 18.63
C LEU A 193 -20.40 68.63 19.67
N LEU A 194 -19.78 69.79 19.46
CA LEU A 194 -18.83 70.36 20.39
C LEU A 194 -19.62 70.72 21.65
N PRO A 195 -19.25 70.23 22.83
CA PRO A 195 -20.01 70.50 24.05
C PRO A 195 -20.09 72.00 24.31
N ASP A 196 -21.30 72.53 24.53
CA ASP A 196 -21.51 73.96 24.81
C ASP A 196 -21.02 74.36 26.22
N ASP A 197 -20.75 73.38 27.10
CA ASP A 197 -20.25 73.63 28.45
C ASP A 197 -18.73 73.97 28.42
N PRO A 198 -18.32 75.20 28.81
CA PRO A 198 -16.92 75.61 28.85
C PRO A 198 -16.05 74.76 29.78
N GLN A 199 -16.62 74.06 30.76
CA GLN A 199 -15.85 73.11 31.59
C GLN A 199 -15.56 71.80 30.86
N GLU A 200 -16.48 71.31 30.04
CA GLU A 200 -16.31 70.08 29.26
C GLU A 200 -15.29 70.28 28.12
N MET A 201 -15.32 71.43 27.45
CA MET A 201 -14.31 71.79 26.43
C MET A 201 -12.89 71.84 27.01
N ARG A 202 -12.72 72.35 28.23
CA ARG A 202 -11.40 72.37 28.90
C ARG A 202 -10.90 70.96 29.23
N ARG A 203 -11.79 70.07 29.69
CA ARG A 203 -11.45 68.66 29.95
C ARG A 203 -11.10 67.91 28.67
N GLN A 204 -11.83 68.17 27.58
CA GLN A 204 -11.52 67.61 26.27
C GLN A 204 -10.18 68.13 25.73
N LEU A 205 -9.86 69.42 25.89
CA LEU A 205 -8.55 69.97 25.53
C LEU A 205 -7.40 69.34 26.31
N GLU A 206 -7.56 69.13 27.62
CA GLU A 206 -6.53 68.44 28.41
C GLU A 206 -6.36 66.99 27.98
N THR A 207 -7.45 66.29 27.64
CA THR A 207 -7.41 64.91 27.15
C THR A 207 -6.74 64.85 25.78
N LEU A 208 -7.17 65.68 24.83
CA LEU A 208 -6.58 65.76 23.48
C LEU A 208 -5.10 66.16 23.51
N ARG A 209 -4.67 67.05 24.41
CA ARG A 209 -3.25 67.41 24.54
C ARG A 209 -2.41 66.25 25.09
N ARG A 210 -2.95 65.44 26.02
CA ARG A 210 -2.27 64.22 26.49
C ARG A 210 -2.21 63.18 25.38
N ASP A 211 -3.33 62.96 24.69
CA ASP A 211 -3.44 62.02 23.58
C ASP A 211 -2.52 62.42 22.41
N LEU A 212 -2.39 63.72 22.13
CA LEU A 212 -1.47 64.24 21.12
C LEU A 212 0.00 64.03 21.48
N ALA A 213 0.36 64.20 22.75
CA ALA A 213 1.72 63.92 23.21
C ALA A 213 2.06 62.44 23.01
N VAL A 214 1.15 61.53 23.39
CA VAL A 214 1.32 60.09 23.18
C VAL A 214 1.34 59.75 21.68
N ALA A 215 0.52 60.39 20.85
CA ALA A 215 0.50 60.16 19.41
C ALA A 215 1.79 60.61 18.71
N ARG A 216 2.40 61.72 19.14
CA ARG A 216 3.73 62.11 18.63
C ARG A 216 4.82 61.12 19.04
N GLU A 217 4.77 60.62 20.28
CA GLU A 217 5.67 59.53 20.70
C GLU A 217 5.48 58.26 19.87
N VAL A 218 4.23 57.93 19.50
CA VAL A 218 3.92 56.81 18.59
C VAL A 218 4.52 57.03 17.20
N ASP A 219 4.36 58.22 16.62
CA ASP A 219 4.94 58.56 15.32
C ASP A 219 6.47 58.46 15.33
N ASP A 220 7.12 58.98 16.37
CA ASP A 220 8.58 58.89 16.54
C ASP A 220 9.04 57.42 16.67
N VAL A 221 8.31 56.60 17.44
CA VAL A 221 8.60 55.16 17.57
C VAL A 221 8.35 54.41 16.27
N GLN A 222 7.33 54.77 15.48
CA GLN A 222 7.09 54.19 14.16
C GLN A 222 8.22 54.54 13.19
N PHE A 223 8.70 55.79 13.19
CA PHE A 223 9.83 56.18 12.37
C PHE A 223 11.12 55.43 12.74
N GLU A 224 11.40 55.25 14.04
CA GLU A 224 12.50 54.42 14.50
C GLU A 224 12.34 52.95 14.09
N LEU A 225 11.12 52.42 14.18
CA LEU A 225 10.80 51.04 13.80
C LEU A 225 11.10 50.82 12.31
N ASP A 226 10.64 51.71 11.44
CA ASP A 226 10.88 51.64 9.98
C ASP A 226 12.39 51.71 9.67
N GLY A 227 13.14 52.57 10.37
CA GLY A 227 14.60 52.66 10.24
C GLY A 227 15.30 51.35 10.60
N VAL A 228 14.94 50.76 11.75
CA VAL A 228 15.51 49.48 12.21
C VAL A 228 15.11 48.32 11.30
N GLN A 229 13.89 48.32 10.76
CA GLN A 229 13.44 47.33 9.79
C GLN A 229 14.22 47.42 8.47
N ASN A 230 14.53 48.62 7.99
CA ASN A 230 15.36 48.81 6.80
C ASN A 230 16.80 48.30 7.01
N GLU A 231 17.42 48.59 8.16
CA GLU A 231 18.75 48.05 8.50
C GLU A 231 18.74 46.51 8.58
N LEU A 232 17.69 45.94 9.19
CA LEU A 232 17.52 44.49 9.27
C LEU A 232 17.42 43.88 7.86
N PHE A 233 16.65 44.50 6.97
CA PHE A 233 16.50 44.06 5.58
C PHE A 233 17.84 44.06 4.83
N GLU A 234 18.64 45.12 4.94
CA GLU A 234 19.98 45.18 4.32
C GLU A 234 20.93 44.10 4.84
N LEU A 235 20.93 43.86 6.17
CA LEU A 235 21.72 42.80 6.77
C LEU A 235 21.23 41.42 6.33
N GLU A 236 19.91 41.22 6.21
CA GLU A 236 19.35 39.97 5.70
C GLU A 236 19.75 39.72 4.25
N GLN A 237 19.77 40.76 3.41
CA GLN A 237 20.26 40.68 2.03
C GLN A 237 21.74 40.28 1.98
N LYS A 238 22.59 40.83 2.86
CA LYS A 238 24.00 40.44 2.99
C LYS A 238 24.16 38.98 3.47
N SER A 239 23.30 38.52 4.38
CA SER A 239 23.30 37.14 4.88
C SER A 239 22.75 36.11 3.87
N GLN A 240 22.07 36.56 2.81
CA GLN A 240 21.41 35.71 1.83
C GLN A 240 22.39 34.77 1.11
N GLY A 241 23.65 35.19 0.91
CA GLY A 241 24.70 34.35 0.33
C GLY A 241 24.97 33.09 1.15
N VAL A 242 25.07 33.22 2.48
CA VAL A 242 25.28 32.10 3.40
C VAL A 242 24.06 31.19 3.43
N LYS A 243 22.85 31.75 3.46
CA LYS A 243 21.60 30.97 3.42
C LYS A 243 21.49 30.15 2.13
N LYS A 244 21.82 30.74 0.97
CA LYS A 244 21.85 30.03 -0.33
C LYS A 244 22.89 28.91 -0.35
N ALA A 245 24.09 29.16 0.19
CA ALA A 245 25.14 28.12 0.30
C ALA A 245 24.69 26.98 1.23
N GLN A 246 24.04 27.29 2.34
CA GLN A 246 23.52 26.28 3.27
C GLN A 246 22.41 25.45 2.65
N GLN A 247 21.43 26.08 1.99
CA GLN A 247 20.39 25.38 1.24
C GLN A 247 20.98 24.46 0.16
N ARG A 248 22.07 24.88 -0.51
CA ARG A 248 22.77 24.04 -1.49
C ARG A 248 23.41 22.80 -0.85
N VAL A 249 24.02 22.94 0.33
CA VAL A 249 24.55 21.80 1.09
C VAL A 249 23.43 20.84 1.50
N GLU A 250 22.33 21.36 2.05
CA GLU A 250 21.17 20.56 2.46
C GLU A 250 20.53 19.82 1.27
N GLN A 251 20.39 20.48 0.11
CA GLN A 251 19.90 19.85 -1.12
C GLN A 251 20.81 18.73 -1.61
N LEU A 252 22.13 18.95 -1.60
CA LEU A 252 23.11 17.92 -1.99
C LEU A 252 23.14 16.76 -1.00
N GLU A 253 22.98 17.01 0.30
CA GLU A 253 22.85 15.98 1.33
C GLU A 253 21.58 15.14 1.14
N GLN A 254 20.44 15.77 0.85
CA GLN A 254 19.18 15.06 0.54
C GLN A 254 19.32 14.20 -0.73
N GLN A 255 19.95 14.73 -1.78
CA GLN A 255 20.27 13.95 -2.98
C GLN A 255 21.19 12.78 -2.65
N MET A 256 22.19 12.97 -1.79
CA MET A 256 23.10 11.92 -1.36
C MET A 256 22.41 10.85 -0.51
N GLN A 257 21.39 11.19 0.29
CA GLN A 257 20.60 10.22 1.05
C GLN A 257 19.89 9.20 0.15
N GLN A 258 19.49 9.59 -1.07
CA GLN A 258 18.92 8.65 -2.06
C GLN A 258 19.93 7.57 -2.46
N TYR A 259 21.23 7.86 -2.37
CA TYR A 259 22.33 6.97 -2.69
C TYR A 259 23.01 6.37 -1.44
N ALA A 260 22.46 6.57 -0.23
CA ALA A 260 23.08 6.10 1.02
C ALA A 260 23.28 4.57 1.04
N ARG A 261 22.36 3.83 0.41
CA ARG A 261 22.44 2.36 0.30
C ARG A 261 23.64 1.89 -0.54
N LEU A 262 24.07 2.68 -1.52
CA LEU A 262 25.28 2.37 -2.32
C LEU A 262 26.57 2.47 -1.49
N GLY A 263 26.52 3.09 -0.31
CA GLY A 263 27.63 3.13 0.64
C GLY A 263 28.02 1.78 1.23
N GLN A 264 27.12 0.79 1.17
CA GLN A 264 27.33 -0.55 1.74
C GLN A 264 27.92 -1.55 0.73
N LEU A 265 28.13 -1.12 -0.52
CA LEU A 265 28.75 -1.95 -1.56
C LEU A 265 30.20 -2.29 -1.18
N PRO A 266 30.65 -3.54 -1.35
CA PRO A 266 32.06 -3.89 -1.22
C PRO A 266 32.93 -3.06 -2.16
N GLU A 267 34.15 -2.70 -1.74
CA GLU A 267 35.10 -1.91 -2.54
C GLU A 267 35.42 -2.58 -3.90
N ASP A 268 35.40 -3.91 -3.95
CA ASP A 268 35.66 -4.70 -5.16
C ASP A 268 34.46 -4.82 -6.11
N PHE A 269 33.36 -4.09 -5.89
CA PHE A 269 32.14 -4.27 -6.67
C PHE A 269 32.34 -3.98 -8.16
N GLU A 270 33.13 -2.96 -8.53
CA GLU A 270 33.41 -2.64 -9.93
C GLU A 270 34.14 -3.78 -10.65
N ALA A 271 35.11 -4.42 -9.97
CA ALA A 271 35.81 -5.59 -10.50
C ALA A 271 34.83 -6.75 -10.70
N ARG A 272 33.94 -7.01 -9.72
CA ARG A 272 32.92 -8.06 -9.80
C ARG A 272 31.91 -7.85 -10.92
N VAL A 273 31.54 -6.61 -11.23
CA VAL A 273 30.66 -6.30 -12.38
C VAL A 273 31.36 -6.64 -13.70
N ARG A 274 32.64 -6.30 -13.84
CA ARG A 274 33.43 -6.67 -15.03
C ARG A 274 33.59 -8.18 -15.15
N ASP A 275 33.83 -8.86 -14.03
CA ASP A 275 33.91 -10.32 -13.97
C ASP A 275 32.57 -10.97 -14.34
N PHE A 276 31.44 -10.38 -13.93
CA PHE A 276 30.11 -10.82 -14.31
C PHE A 276 29.88 -10.73 -15.83
N GLU A 277 30.22 -9.61 -16.47
CA GLU A 277 30.08 -9.47 -17.92
C GLU A 277 30.95 -10.46 -18.69
N GLN A 278 32.19 -10.69 -18.21
CA GLN A 278 33.07 -11.70 -18.78
C GLN A 278 32.54 -13.13 -18.56
N ALA A 279 32.03 -13.42 -17.37
CA ALA A 279 31.43 -14.71 -17.04
C ALA A 279 30.19 -14.98 -17.87
N GLN A 280 29.33 -13.98 -18.09
CA GLN A 280 28.15 -14.07 -18.94
C GLN A 280 28.55 -14.33 -20.39
N ALA A 281 29.51 -13.57 -20.94
CA ALA A 281 29.99 -13.79 -22.30
C ALA A 281 30.66 -15.15 -22.49
N ARG A 282 31.32 -15.70 -21.46
CA ARG A 282 31.87 -17.07 -21.48
C ARG A 282 30.76 -18.11 -21.43
N HIS A 283 29.82 -17.98 -20.49
CA HIS A 283 28.66 -18.86 -20.33
C HIS A 283 27.84 -18.96 -21.62
N GLU A 284 27.54 -17.84 -22.27
CA GLU A 284 26.79 -17.84 -23.52
C GLU A 284 27.52 -18.55 -24.66
N ARG A 285 28.85 -18.42 -24.75
CA ARG A 285 29.66 -19.12 -25.78
C ARG A 285 29.72 -20.61 -25.51
N ASP A 286 29.99 -20.99 -24.26
CA ASP A 286 30.15 -22.38 -23.87
C ASP A 286 28.82 -23.14 -23.91
N SER A 287 27.72 -22.50 -23.51
CA SER A 287 26.36 -23.05 -23.60
C SER A 287 25.95 -23.29 -25.04
N LYS A 288 26.13 -22.30 -25.93
CA LYS A 288 25.84 -22.48 -27.37
C LYS A 288 26.65 -23.62 -27.98
N ARG A 289 27.93 -23.73 -27.64
CA ARG A 289 28.80 -24.82 -28.11
C ARG A 289 28.29 -26.18 -27.62
N LEU A 290 27.89 -26.30 -26.36
CA LEU A 290 27.37 -27.55 -25.81
C LEU A 290 25.97 -27.90 -26.34
N GLU A 291 25.12 -26.91 -26.61
CA GLU A 291 23.83 -27.10 -27.27
C GLU A 291 24.01 -27.67 -28.68
N GLU A 292 24.93 -27.11 -29.48
CA GLU A 292 25.29 -27.67 -30.79
C GLU A 292 25.84 -29.10 -30.68
N GLU A 293 26.69 -29.38 -29.69
CA GLU A 293 27.18 -30.74 -29.43
C GLU A 293 26.04 -31.70 -29.05
N CYS A 294 25.11 -31.27 -28.19
CA CYS A 294 23.93 -32.05 -27.81
C CYS A 294 23.04 -32.35 -29.01
N GLN A 295 22.74 -31.35 -29.84
CA GLN A 295 21.95 -31.51 -31.06
C GLN A 295 22.60 -32.51 -32.02
N ARG A 296 23.91 -32.39 -32.26
CA ARG A 296 24.66 -33.33 -33.12
C ARG A 296 24.59 -34.77 -32.61
N TRP A 297 24.69 -34.99 -31.30
CA TRP A 297 24.58 -36.34 -30.73
C TRP A 297 23.15 -36.86 -30.72
N GLU A 298 22.17 -35.99 -30.53
CA GLU A 298 20.76 -36.34 -30.61
C GLU A 298 20.37 -36.75 -32.04
N GLU A 299 20.76 -35.97 -33.05
CA GLU A 299 20.60 -36.30 -34.47
C GLU A 299 21.26 -37.64 -34.80
N ARG A 300 22.52 -37.86 -34.41
CA ARG A 300 23.20 -39.15 -34.60
C ARG A 300 22.46 -40.31 -33.94
N SER A 301 21.92 -40.11 -32.74
CA SER A 301 21.16 -41.15 -32.04
C SER A 301 19.84 -41.49 -32.75
N ARG A 302 19.18 -40.48 -33.34
CA ARG A 302 17.95 -40.63 -34.12
C ARG A 302 18.23 -41.31 -35.46
N GLU A 303 19.25 -40.87 -36.18
CA GLU A 303 19.67 -41.44 -37.46
C GLU A 303 20.17 -42.89 -37.33
N SER A 304 20.85 -43.22 -36.22
CA SER A 304 21.45 -44.53 -36.02
C SER A 304 20.50 -45.56 -35.41
N LYS A 305 19.26 -45.19 -35.04
CA LYS A 305 18.32 -46.11 -34.38
C LYS A 305 17.88 -47.21 -35.37
N PRO A 306 18.39 -48.45 -35.24
CA PRO A 306 18.05 -49.47 -36.21
C PRO A 306 16.55 -49.83 -36.10
N PRO A 307 15.87 -50.11 -37.22
CA PRO A 307 14.52 -50.64 -37.16
C PRO A 307 14.52 -51.97 -36.37
N PRO A 308 13.44 -52.31 -35.66
CA PRO A 308 13.38 -53.55 -34.89
C PRO A 308 13.64 -54.76 -35.81
N LEU A 309 14.39 -55.75 -35.33
CA LEU A 309 14.81 -56.96 -36.09
C LEU A 309 13.66 -57.63 -36.86
N VAL A 310 12.46 -57.64 -36.28
CA VAL A 310 11.24 -58.21 -36.88
C VAL A 310 10.80 -57.48 -38.16
N ARG A 311 11.30 -56.27 -38.41
CA ARG A 311 11.03 -55.50 -39.64
C ARG A 311 12.19 -55.51 -40.63
N ASP A 312 13.34 -56.08 -40.28
CA ASP A 312 14.46 -56.18 -41.22
C ASP A 312 14.20 -57.30 -42.23
N ARG A 313 14.10 -56.93 -43.51
CA ARG A 313 13.82 -57.86 -44.61
C ARG A 313 14.92 -58.90 -44.77
N PHE A 314 16.18 -58.55 -44.50
CA PHE A 314 17.30 -59.49 -44.62
C PHE A 314 17.27 -60.53 -43.50
N PHE A 315 16.94 -60.10 -42.28
CA PHE A 315 16.76 -61.00 -41.15
C PHE A 315 15.60 -61.97 -41.41
N LEU A 316 14.43 -61.46 -41.79
CA LEU A 316 13.25 -62.27 -42.09
C LEU A 316 13.49 -63.22 -43.27
N LEU A 317 14.17 -62.76 -44.32
CA LEU A 317 14.48 -63.57 -45.49
C LEU A 317 15.49 -64.67 -45.16
N GLY A 318 16.55 -64.36 -44.40
CA GLY A 318 17.52 -65.35 -43.94
C GLY A 318 16.87 -66.40 -43.03
N MET A 319 16.08 -65.96 -42.05
CA MET A 319 15.33 -66.85 -41.15
C MET A 319 14.30 -67.71 -41.91
N GLY A 320 13.56 -67.11 -42.84
CA GLY A 320 12.57 -67.80 -43.65
C GLY A 320 13.22 -68.85 -44.57
N LEU A 321 14.32 -68.50 -45.23
CA LEU A 321 15.07 -69.42 -46.10
C LEU A 321 15.68 -70.57 -45.29
N GLY A 322 16.29 -70.26 -44.13
CA GLY A 322 16.86 -71.26 -43.22
C GLY A 322 15.82 -72.24 -42.70
N MET A 323 14.68 -71.75 -42.21
CA MET A 323 13.58 -72.61 -41.74
C MET A 323 12.96 -73.43 -42.87
N LEU A 324 12.76 -72.85 -44.06
CA LEU A 324 12.21 -73.58 -45.21
C LEU A 324 13.15 -74.71 -45.65
N ALA A 325 14.46 -74.44 -45.77
CA ALA A 325 15.46 -75.44 -46.13
C ALA A 325 15.50 -76.59 -45.11
N LEU A 326 15.42 -76.26 -43.81
CA LEU A 326 15.37 -77.25 -42.73
C LEU A 326 14.09 -78.10 -42.78
N LEU A 327 12.91 -77.49 -42.99
CA LEU A 327 11.65 -78.21 -43.15
C LEU A 327 11.66 -79.15 -44.36
N VAL A 328 12.18 -78.69 -45.50
CA VAL A 328 12.33 -79.52 -46.72
C VAL A 328 13.32 -80.65 -46.49
N GLY A 329 14.42 -80.40 -45.76
CA GLY A 329 15.38 -81.41 -45.36
C GLY A 329 14.78 -82.50 -44.47
N VAL A 330 13.99 -82.12 -43.46
CA VAL A 330 13.29 -83.04 -42.57
C VAL A 330 12.25 -83.87 -43.33
N ALA A 331 11.45 -83.24 -44.18
CA ALA A 331 10.50 -83.97 -45.02
C ALA A 331 11.21 -84.93 -45.99
N GLY A 332 12.32 -84.48 -46.58
CA GLY A 332 13.20 -85.26 -47.44
C GLY A 332 13.81 -86.48 -46.75
N PHE A 333 14.04 -86.40 -45.45
CA PHE A 333 14.52 -87.56 -44.68
C PHE A 333 13.56 -88.76 -44.75
N PHE A 334 12.25 -88.49 -44.84
CA PHE A 334 11.18 -89.50 -44.87
C PHE A 334 10.68 -89.83 -46.28
N LEU A 335 10.75 -88.89 -47.22
CA LEU A 335 10.16 -89.03 -48.54
C LEU A 335 11.18 -89.48 -49.60
N GLU A 336 12.26 -88.70 -49.83
CA GLU A 336 13.20 -88.94 -50.94
C GLU A 336 14.63 -88.48 -50.60
N GLU A 337 15.63 -89.34 -50.85
CA GLU A 337 17.00 -89.19 -50.33
C GLU A 337 17.74 -87.94 -50.85
N TYR A 338 17.44 -87.44 -52.06
CA TYR A 338 18.10 -86.25 -52.62
C TYR A 338 17.67 -84.93 -51.95
N LEU A 339 16.50 -84.89 -51.32
CA LEU A 339 16.00 -83.70 -50.61
C LEU A 339 16.85 -83.41 -49.34
N ARG A 340 17.58 -84.40 -48.83
CA ARG A 340 18.51 -84.22 -47.70
C ARG A 340 19.62 -83.22 -48.01
N TRP A 341 20.08 -83.14 -49.26
CA TRP A 341 21.12 -82.18 -49.66
C TRP A 341 20.62 -80.74 -49.70
N ILE A 342 19.30 -80.52 -49.87
CA ILE A 342 18.68 -79.19 -49.80
C ILE A 342 18.71 -78.66 -48.36
N ALA A 343 18.75 -79.54 -47.36
CA ALA A 343 18.90 -79.14 -45.97
C ALA A 343 20.14 -78.27 -45.75
N LEU A 344 21.27 -78.55 -46.43
CA LEU A 344 22.52 -77.77 -46.32
C LEU A 344 22.39 -76.30 -46.76
N LEU A 345 21.31 -75.94 -47.46
CA LEU A 345 21.00 -74.54 -47.79
C LEU A 345 20.55 -73.75 -46.54
N ASP A 346 20.29 -74.42 -45.42
CA ASP A 346 20.01 -73.79 -44.13
C ASP A 346 21.21 -72.98 -43.62
N ILE A 347 22.45 -73.45 -43.83
CA ILE A 347 23.70 -72.79 -43.42
C ILE A 347 23.79 -71.38 -44.02
N PRO A 348 23.70 -71.15 -45.34
CA PRO A 348 23.72 -69.80 -45.88
C PRO A 348 22.48 -68.97 -45.51
N GLY A 349 21.30 -69.60 -45.35
CA GLY A 349 20.08 -68.92 -44.91
C GLY A 349 20.22 -68.31 -43.51
N PHE A 350 20.58 -69.14 -42.53
CA PHE A 350 20.87 -68.67 -41.17
C PHE A 350 22.12 -67.79 -41.10
N GLY A 351 23.10 -67.97 -41.98
CA GLY A 351 24.26 -67.09 -42.10
C GLY A 351 23.87 -65.63 -42.41
N VAL A 352 22.93 -65.41 -43.34
CA VAL A 352 22.42 -64.05 -43.66
C VAL A 352 21.64 -63.46 -42.49
N ALA A 353 20.82 -64.27 -41.80
CA ALA A 353 20.09 -63.82 -40.61
C ALA A 353 21.04 -63.44 -39.47
N LEU A 354 22.08 -64.26 -39.22
CA LEU A 354 23.10 -63.99 -38.21
C LEU A 354 23.87 -62.71 -38.54
N PHE A 355 24.26 -62.50 -39.80
CA PHE A 355 24.95 -61.28 -40.22
C PHE A 355 24.09 -60.01 -40.01
N SER A 356 22.81 -60.06 -40.39
CA SER A 356 21.86 -58.96 -40.13
C SER A 356 21.67 -58.71 -38.63
N ALA A 357 21.59 -59.77 -37.82
CA ALA A 357 21.52 -59.65 -36.36
C ALA A 357 22.77 -59.03 -35.74
N LEU A 358 23.97 -59.42 -36.18
CA LEU A 358 25.23 -58.81 -35.74
C LEU A 358 25.30 -57.32 -36.11
N ARG A 359 24.91 -56.96 -37.34
CA ARG A 359 24.83 -55.56 -37.77
C ARG A 359 23.81 -54.75 -36.93
N HIS A 360 22.71 -55.37 -36.52
CA HIS A 360 21.72 -54.72 -35.64
C HIS A 360 22.31 -54.46 -34.25
N ILE A 361 23.10 -55.40 -33.70
CA ILE A 361 23.81 -55.23 -32.44
C ILE A 361 24.83 -54.08 -32.54
N ASP A 362 25.64 -54.05 -33.61
CA ASP A 362 26.61 -52.97 -33.85
C ASP A 362 25.94 -51.58 -33.93
N ALA A 363 24.78 -51.50 -34.60
CA ALA A 363 23.98 -50.28 -34.66
C ALA A 363 23.44 -49.89 -33.27
N GLY A 364 22.95 -50.86 -32.49
CA GLY A 364 22.53 -50.65 -31.11
C GLY A 364 23.64 -50.09 -30.22
N GLU A 365 24.85 -50.66 -30.29
CA GLU A 365 26.00 -50.16 -29.53
C GLU A 365 26.40 -48.73 -29.92
N SER A 366 26.26 -48.37 -31.20
CA SER A 366 26.55 -47.01 -31.65
C SER A 366 25.55 -45.98 -31.12
N VAL A 367 24.27 -46.36 -31.01
CA VAL A 367 23.21 -45.55 -30.37
C VAL A 367 23.49 -45.41 -28.88
N GLU A 368 23.84 -46.49 -28.18
CA GLU A 368 24.21 -46.42 -26.76
C GLU A 368 25.40 -45.49 -26.53
N ARG A 369 26.43 -45.57 -27.38
CA ARG A 369 27.59 -44.66 -27.33
C ARG A 369 27.18 -43.20 -27.55
N ALA A 370 26.27 -42.94 -28.49
CA ALA A 370 25.74 -41.59 -28.73
C ALA A 370 24.94 -41.07 -27.54
N ILE A 371 24.09 -41.90 -26.92
CA ILE A 371 23.32 -41.55 -25.72
C ILE A 371 24.25 -41.21 -24.55
N ARG A 372 25.26 -42.04 -24.26
CA ARG A 372 26.24 -41.76 -23.21
C ARG A 372 27.00 -40.45 -23.44
N ARG A 373 27.33 -40.13 -24.70
CA ARG A 373 27.98 -38.85 -25.05
C ARG A 373 27.06 -37.65 -24.86
N LEU A 374 25.78 -37.81 -25.18
CA LEU A 374 24.76 -36.80 -24.95
C LEU A 374 24.52 -36.56 -23.45
N GLU A 375 24.48 -37.61 -22.63
CA GLU A 375 24.41 -37.49 -21.17
C GLU A 375 25.62 -36.74 -20.61
N LEU A 376 26.85 -37.08 -21.04
CA LEU A 376 28.07 -36.36 -20.63
C LEU A 376 28.07 -34.89 -21.07
N ALA A 377 27.48 -34.56 -22.23
CA ALA A 377 27.35 -33.18 -22.69
C ALA A 377 26.36 -32.39 -21.83
N ARG A 378 25.21 -32.99 -21.47
CA ARG A 378 24.23 -32.41 -20.56
C ARG A 378 24.79 -32.20 -19.14
N GLU A 379 25.53 -33.18 -18.62
CA GLU A 379 26.21 -33.02 -17.32
C GLU A 379 27.22 -31.86 -17.31
N ARG A 380 27.92 -31.62 -18.44
CA ARG A 380 28.83 -30.48 -18.58
C ARG A 380 28.06 -29.16 -18.66
N GLN A 381 26.93 -29.14 -19.36
CA GLN A 381 26.05 -27.98 -19.43
C GLN A 381 25.56 -27.60 -18.03
N GLU A 382 25.03 -28.56 -17.27
CA GLU A 382 24.61 -28.31 -15.88
C GLU A 382 25.75 -27.82 -14.98
N LYS A 383 26.99 -28.30 -15.18
CA LYS A 383 28.15 -27.80 -14.41
C LYS A 383 28.46 -26.34 -14.73
N ILE A 384 28.46 -25.98 -16.01
CA ILE A 384 28.68 -24.59 -16.45
C ILE A 384 27.57 -23.68 -15.93
N ASP A 385 26.32 -24.14 -15.94
CA ASP A 385 25.19 -23.40 -15.40
C ASP A 385 25.34 -23.16 -13.89
N ARG A 386 25.70 -24.20 -13.11
CA ARG A 386 25.94 -24.06 -11.66
C ARG A 386 27.14 -23.16 -11.35
N GLU A 387 28.24 -23.27 -12.09
CA GLU A 387 29.41 -22.38 -11.93
C GLU A 387 29.05 -20.92 -12.21
N PHE A 388 28.26 -20.67 -13.27
CA PHE A 388 27.76 -19.35 -13.60
C PHE A 388 26.80 -18.82 -12.53
N GLU A 389 25.87 -19.63 -12.03
CA GLU A 389 24.97 -19.24 -10.94
C GLU A 389 25.75 -18.84 -9.68
N LEU A 390 26.73 -19.64 -9.26
CA LEU A 390 27.57 -19.35 -8.09
C LEU A 390 28.36 -18.04 -8.26
N ALA A 391 28.97 -17.84 -9.45
CA ALA A 391 29.71 -16.62 -9.75
C ALA A 391 28.81 -15.37 -9.79
N THR A 392 27.56 -15.52 -10.25
CA THR A 392 26.65 -14.40 -10.46
C THR A 392 25.72 -14.10 -9.29
N THR A 393 25.61 -14.98 -8.29
CA THR A 393 24.66 -14.86 -7.18
C THR A 393 24.80 -13.52 -6.44
N ILE A 394 26.03 -13.07 -6.18
CA ILE A 394 26.27 -11.81 -5.46
C ILE A 394 25.79 -10.63 -6.29
N VAL A 395 26.18 -10.55 -7.56
CA VAL A 395 25.80 -9.44 -8.45
C VAL A 395 24.29 -9.41 -8.67
N ARG A 396 23.65 -10.57 -8.87
CA ARG A 396 22.18 -10.69 -8.99
C ARG A 396 21.47 -10.23 -7.72
N LYS A 397 21.98 -10.59 -6.54
CA LYS A 397 21.42 -10.14 -5.26
C LYS A 397 21.50 -8.61 -5.13
N MET A 398 22.62 -8.00 -5.51
CA MET A 398 22.76 -6.54 -5.51
C MET A 398 21.80 -5.91 -6.54
N MET A 399 21.70 -6.46 -7.75
CA MET A 399 20.76 -5.98 -8.76
C MET A 399 19.31 -6.00 -8.26
N ALA A 400 18.90 -7.08 -7.58
CA ALA A 400 17.59 -7.18 -6.96
C ALA A 400 17.40 -6.18 -5.81
N GLU A 401 18.41 -6.00 -4.96
CA GLU A 401 18.36 -5.04 -3.84
C GLU A 401 18.25 -3.58 -4.29
N PHE A 402 18.90 -3.23 -5.41
CA PHE A 402 18.84 -1.88 -5.99
C PHE A 402 17.70 -1.70 -7.00
N GLY A 403 16.97 -2.76 -7.36
CA GLY A 403 15.88 -2.71 -8.34
C GLY A 403 16.36 -2.36 -9.75
N VAL A 404 17.53 -2.86 -10.14
CA VAL A 404 18.21 -2.50 -11.39
C VAL A 404 18.34 -3.71 -12.30
N GLU A 405 17.93 -3.59 -13.56
CA GLU A 405 17.95 -4.70 -14.54
C GLU A 405 19.32 -4.97 -15.14
N LYS A 406 20.21 -3.97 -15.18
CA LYS A 406 21.55 -4.09 -15.78
C LYS A 406 22.62 -3.68 -14.79
N PRO A 407 23.70 -4.47 -14.61
CA PRO A 407 24.75 -4.13 -13.64
C PRO A 407 25.48 -2.82 -13.98
N ALA A 408 25.55 -2.45 -15.27
CA ALA A 408 26.09 -1.17 -15.72
C ALA A 408 25.36 0.06 -15.12
N GLN A 409 24.05 -0.05 -14.89
CA GLN A 409 23.28 1.05 -14.28
C GLN A 409 23.66 1.27 -12.81
N ILE A 410 24.12 0.24 -12.09
CA ILE A 410 24.64 0.38 -10.72
C ILE A 410 25.95 1.17 -10.73
N LEU A 411 26.82 0.92 -11.72
CA LEU A 411 28.06 1.69 -11.90
C LEU A 411 27.78 3.15 -12.24
N GLU A 412 26.77 3.44 -13.07
CA GLU A 412 26.33 4.82 -13.35
C GLU A 412 25.82 5.53 -12.09
N GLN A 413 25.05 4.83 -11.26
CA GLN A 413 24.59 5.38 -9.97
C GLN A 413 25.76 5.64 -9.02
N PHE A 414 26.78 4.77 -9.01
CA PHE A 414 27.98 4.95 -8.21
C PHE A 414 28.81 6.17 -8.69
N ALA A 415 28.97 6.33 -10.00
CA ALA A 415 29.62 7.51 -10.58
C ALA A 415 28.88 8.80 -10.22
N LYS A 416 27.54 8.81 -10.32
CA LYS A 416 26.69 9.95 -9.88
C LYS A 416 26.85 10.25 -8.40
N ARG A 417 26.90 9.22 -7.54
CA ARG A 417 27.14 9.40 -6.10
C ARG A 417 28.51 10.04 -5.84
N ASN A 418 29.57 9.60 -6.52
CA ASN A 418 30.90 10.17 -6.35
C ASN A 418 30.96 11.63 -6.84
N GLU A 419 30.27 11.96 -7.94
CA GLU A 419 30.12 13.34 -8.40
C GLU A 419 29.38 14.21 -7.39
N LEU A 420 28.29 13.70 -6.80
CA LEU A 420 27.53 14.39 -5.75
C LEU A 420 28.37 14.59 -4.47
N LEU A 421 29.16 13.59 -4.08
CA LEU A 421 30.10 13.68 -2.96
C LEU A 421 31.11 14.81 -3.19
N ALA A 422 31.74 14.86 -4.36
CA ALA A 422 32.68 15.93 -4.71
C ALA A 422 32.02 17.31 -4.71
N LYS A 423 30.80 17.44 -5.25
CA LYS A 423 30.01 18.68 -5.22
C LYS A 423 29.64 19.11 -3.80
N LEU A 424 29.31 18.16 -2.93
CA LEU A 424 28.97 18.40 -1.54
C LEU A 424 30.18 18.87 -0.74
N GLU A 425 31.35 18.28 -0.96
CA GLU A 425 32.61 18.75 -0.38
C GLU A 425 32.95 20.17 -0.83
N GLN A 426 32.80 20.48 -2.12
CA GLN A 426 32.96 21.84 -2.64
C GLN A 426 31.97 22.83 -2.01
N ALA A 427 30.69 22.48 -1.92
CA ALA A 427 29.66 23.34 -1.31
C ALA A 427 29.91 23.55 0.20
N ARG A 428 30.37 22.52 0.92
CA ARG A 428 30.77 22.65 2.33
C ARG A 428 32.00 23.56 2.49
N ALA A 429 32.98 23.46 1.59
CA ALA A 429 34.14 24.35 1.59
C ALA A 429 33.75 25.81 1.28
N GLU A 430 32.84 26.04 0.32
CA GLU A 430 32.26 27.37 0.03
C GLU A 430 31.54 27.95 1.25
N LEU A 431 30.68 27.15 1.90
CA LEU A 431 29.97 27.56 3.11
C LEU A 431 30.93 27.85 4.27
N ALA A 432 31.97 27.02 4.46
CA ALA A 432 32.99 27.25 5.48
C ALA A 432 33.76 28.56 5.22
N LYS A 433 34.09 28.85 3.96
CA LYS A 433 34.73 30.12 3.58
C LYS A 433 33.85 31.33 3.90
N LEU A 434 32.56 31.27 3.56
CA LEU A 434 31.61 32.35 3.84
C LEU A 434 31.34 32.53 5.34
N ARG A 435 31.38 31.46 6.13
CA ARG A 435 31.23 31.54 7.60
C ARG A 435 32.49 32.06 8.29
N ALA A 436 33.66 31.84 7.71
CA ALA A 436 34.93 32.33 8.25
C ALA A 436 35.13 33.84 8.03
N ASP A 437 34.32 34.49 7.18
CA ASP A 437 34.38 35.95 7.01
C ASP A 437 33.92 36.65 8.31
N PRO A 438 34.76 37.48 8.96
CA PRO A 438 34.45 38.13 10.24
C PRO A 438 33.19 39.02 10.19
N THR A 439 32.86 39.51 9.00
CA THR A 439 31.66 40.31 8.75
C THR A 439 30.37 39.51 8.95
N TYR A 440 30.40 38.19 8.79
CA TYR A 440 29.22 37.34 8.99
C TYR A 440 28.81 37.28 10.47
N GLU A 441 29.76 37.03 11.37
CA GLU A 441 29.49 36.99 12.82
C GLU A 441 29.01 38.36 13.32
N GLN A 442 29.63 39.45 12.85
CA GLN A 442 29.21 40.81 13.17
C GLN A 442 27.79 41.11 12.67
N ASN A 443 27.47 40.72 11.43
CA ASN A 443 26.13 40.90 10.86
C ASN A 443 25.08 40.06 11.59
N ALA A 444 25.41 38.83 11.99
CA ALA A 444 24.50 37.95 12.73
C ALA A 444 24.19 38.50 14.13
N ALA A 445 25.21 38.95 14.87
CA ALA A 445 25.02 39.61 16.16
C ALA A 445 24.18 40.89 16.02
N ARG A 446 24.45 41.70 14.97
CA ARG A 446 23.69 42.92 14.70
C ARG A 446 22.23 42.62 14.33
N GLN A 447 21.95 41.56 13.57
CA GLN A 447 20.57 41.13 13.27
C GLN A 447 19.80 40.77 14.55
N GLU A 448 20.43 40.08 15.50
CA GLU A 448 19.79 39.72 16.76
C GLU A 448 19.51 40.96 17.62
N GLU A 449 20.44 41.91 17.69
CA GLU A 449 20.26 43.22 18.35
C GLU A 449 19.08 44.01 17.74
N LEU A 450 19.01 44.11 16.41
CA LEU A 450 17.94 44.83 15.72
C LEU A 450 16.57 44.15 15.94
N ARG A 451 16.50 42.81 15.96
CA ARG A 451 15.26 42.08 16.26
C ARG A 451 14.77 42.30 17.69
N GLN A 452 15.68 42.35 18.66
CA GLN A 452 15.34 42.70 20.03
C GLN A 452 14.79 44.13 20.09
N ARG A 453 15.44 45.08 19.39
CA ARG A 453 15.00 46.47 19.31
C ARG A 453 13.63 46.62 18.64
N ILE A 454 13.34 45.89 17.57
CA ILE A 454 12.00 45.82 16.96
C ILE A 454 10.97 45.36 17.99
N GLY A 455 11.24 44.26 18.71
CA GLY A 455 10.32 43.75 19.73
C GLY A 455 10.11 44.71 20.91
N GLU A 456 11.09 45.54 21.24
CA GLU A 456 10.94 46.61 22.25
C GLU A 456 10.09 47.78 21.74
N LEU A 457 10.29 48.20 20.48
CA LEU A 457 9.50 49.27 19.85
C LEU A 457 8.05 48.84 19.62
N GLU A 458 7.82 47.60 19.17
CA GLU A 458 6.47 47.03 19.02
C GLU A 458 5.71 47.00 20.35
N LYS A 459 6.36 46.61 21.45
CA LYS A 459 5.75 46.65 22.79
C LYS A 459 5.39 48.07 23.24
N ARG A 460 6.18 49.08 22.86
CA ARG A 460 5.85 50.49 23.12
C ARG A 460 4.62 50.94 22.31
N LEU A 461 4.51 50.49 21.05
CA LEU A 461 3.36 50.76 20.19
C LEU A 461 2.09 50.07 20.68
N GLU A 462 2.17 48.81 21.13
CA GLU A 462 1.03 48.08 21.71
C GLU A 462 0.44 48.81 22.92
N GLY A 463 1.30 49.44 23.74
CA GLY A 463 0.89 50.27 24.87
C GLY A 463 0.11 51.53 24.47
N ALA A 464 0.25 51.98 23.22
CA ALA A 464 -0.36 53.20 22.69
C ALA A 464 -1.48 52.94 21.66
N ALA A 465 -1.80 51.68 21.36
CA ALA A 465 -2.76 51.23 20.34
C ALA A 465 -4.24 51.64 20.58
N GLY A 466 -4.53 52.43 21.62
CA GLY A 466 -5.87 52.95 21.92
C GLY A 466 -6.21 54.29 21.26
N LEU A 467 -5.26 54.96 20.62
CA LEU A 467 -5.44 56.28 20.01
C LEU A 467 -5.97 56.14 18.57
N MET A 468 -7.24 56.48 18.36
CA MET A 468 -7.91 56.37 17.05
C MET A 468 -7.80 57.62 16.16
N MET A 469 -7.24 58.73 16.66
CA MET A 469 -7.10 59.98 15.90
C MET A 469 -5.64 60.23 15.52
N SER A 470 -5.39 60.75 14.32
CA SER A 470 -4.02 61.12 13.90
C SER A 470 -3.54 62.37 14.65
N PRO A 471 -2.23 62.54 14.91
CA PRO A 471 -1.71 63.71 15.62
C PRO A 471 -2.07 65.03 14.92
N GLN A 472 -2.15 65.04 13.59
CA GLN A 472 -2.60 66.20 12.82
C GLN A 472 -4.09 66.53 13.03
N GLU A 473 -4.95 65.52 13.14
CA GLU A 473 -6.37 65.70 13.47
C GLU A 473 -6.56 66.21 14.91
N MET A 474 -5.78 65.69 15.86
CA MET A 474 -5.79 66.16 17.24
C MET A 474 -5.31 67.61 17.35
N GLU A 475 -4.25 67.99 16.63
CA GLU A 475 -3.76 69.38 16.52
C GLU A 475 -4.85 70.32 16.00
N ARG A 476 -5.53 69.93 14.91
CA ARG A 476 -6.64 70.69 14.34
C ARG A 476 -7.79 70.84 15.34
N ARG A 477 -8.15 69.75 16.04
CA ARG A 477 -9.26 69.76 17.02
C ARG A 477 -8.95 70.58 18.27
N ILE A 478 -7.70 70.55 18.74
CA ILE A 478 -7.19 71.42 19.80
C ILE A 478 -7.31 72.89 19.38
N GLY A 479 -6.86 73.23 18.16
CA GLY A 479 -6.98 74.59 17.62
C GLY A 479 -8.42 75.10 17.55
N LEU A 480 -9.36 74.25 17.10
CA LEU A 480 -10.79 74.57 17.04
C LEU A 480 -11.41 74.80 18.43
N LEU A 481 -11.07 73.95 19.40
CA LEU A 481 -11.56 74.07 20.78
C LEU A 481 -10.99 75.31 21.49
N GLU A 482 -9.71 75.63 21.27
CA GLU A 482 -9.08 76.85 21.80
C GLU A 482 -9.71 78.11 21.21
N GLN A 483 -9.99 78.11 19.90
CA GLN A 483 -10.65 79.21 19.22
C GLN A 483 -12.08 79.43 19.74
N LYS A 484 -12.84 78.35 20.03
CA LYS A 484 -14.17 78.43 20.65
C LYS A 484 -14.12 78.93 22.10
N LEU A 485 -13.16 78.48 22.89
CA LEU A 485 -12.97 78.94 24.29
C LEU A 485 -12.52 80.41 24.38
N ALA A 486 -11.74 80.89 23.40
CA ALA A 486 -11.34 82.29 23.29
C ALA A 486 -12.48 83.20 22.75
N GLY A 487 -13.44 82.63 22.00
CA GLY A 487 -14.50 83.36 21.28
C GLY A 487 -15.81 83.60 22.05
N GLY A 488 -15.86 83.39 23.37
CA GLY A 488 -17.08 83.53 24.16
C GLY A 488 -17.54 84.98 24.42
N ALA A 489 -18.01 85.70 23.39
CA ALA A 489 -19.06 86.72 23.43
C ALA A 489 -19.19 87.43 22.06
N GLY A 490 -20.27 87.16 21.32
CA GLY A 490 -20.68 87.99 20.19
C GLY A 490 -21.63 87.29 19.22
N PRO A 491 -22.85 87.83 18.96
CA PRO A 491 -23.79 87.23 18.02
C PRO A 491 -23.55 87.70 16.57
N ALA A 492 -23.91 86.82 15.63
CA ALA A 492 -24.43 87.05 14.27
C ALA A 492 -23.80 88.14 13.36
N ALA A 493 -23.26 87.73 12.20
CA ALA A 493 -23.52 88.32 10.88
C ALA A 493 -22.75 87.56 9.76
N GLY A 494 -23.40 87.31 8.62
CA GLY A 494 -22.72 86.96 7.35
C GLY A 494 -21.85 88.12 6.82
N PRO A 495 -21.08 87.97 5.72
CA PRO A 495 -21.66 87.84 4.39
C PRO A 495 -20.82 87.08 3.32
N GLU A 496 -21.38 87.05 2.11
CA GLU A 496 -20.83 86.91 0.76
C GLU A 496 -19.30 86.96 0.53
N GLY A 497 -18.82 86.11 -0.40
CA GLY A 497 -18.10 86.61 -1.57
C GLY A 497 -16.71 86.01 -1.90
N ARG A 498 -16.65 85.47 -3.14
CA ARG A 498 -15.53 85.46 -4.11
C ARG A 498 -14.44 84.37 -4.09
N GLN A 499 -14.34 83.76 -5.28
CA GLN A 499 -13.20 83.07 -5.89
C GLN A 499 -11.89 83.90 -5.84
N PRO A 500 -10.74 83.26 -6.09
CA PRO A 500 -10.19 83.39 -7.44
C PRO A 500 -9.69 82.08 -8.06
N GLU A 501 -9.76 82.09 -9.39
CA GLU A 501 -8.98 81.28 -10.33
C GLU A 501 -7.47 81.39 -10.06
N GLY A 502 -6.74 80.34 -10.41
CA GLY A 502 -5.28 80.31 -10.38
C GLY A 502 -4.75 79.02 -10.97
N ASP A 503 -4.54 79.05 -12.29
CA ASP A 503 -3.89 78.06 -13.15
C ASP A 503 -2.56 77.52 -12.62
N GLY A 504 -2.24 76.30 -13.06
CA GLY A 504 -0.91 75.71 -12.94
C GLY A 504 -0.85 74.28 -13.45
N ASP A 505 -0.78 74.14 -14.77
CA ASP A 505 -0.27 72.95 -15.47
C ASP A 505 1.02 72.42 -14.81
N ASP A 506 1.14 71.10 -14.62
CA ASP A 506 2.01 70.32 -15.50
C ASP A 506 1.97 68.81 -15.21
N ALA A 507 2.11 68.09 -16.32
CA ALA A 507 2.20 66.65 -16.49
C ALA A 507 3.16 65.94 -15.51
N SER A 508 2.82 64.71 -15.12
CA SER A 508 3.35 63.52 -15.79
C SER A 508 2.91 62.21 -15.13
N ALA A 509 2.61 61.25 -16.01
CA ALA A 509 2.35 59.86 -15.73
C ALA A 509 3.45 59.20 -14.89
N PHE A 510 3.09 58.24 -14.04
CA PHE A 510 3.55 56.85 -14.19
C PHE A 510 2.78 55.91 -13.26
N ALA A 511 2.47 54.74 -13.81
CA ALA A 511 1.78 53.61 -13.22
C ALA A 511 2.53 52.98 -12.03
N PHE A 512 1.78 52.37 -11.11
CA PHE A 512 1.74 50.92 -10.81
C PHE A 512 1.10 50.71 -9.43
N GLY A 513 0.08 49.84 -9.34
CA GLY A 513 -0.29 49.17 -8.08
C GLY A 513 0.76 48.11 -7.69
N PRO A 514 0.53 47.19 -6.73
CA PRO A 514 -0.72 46.83 -6.04
C PRO A 514 -0.56 46.58 -4.51
N GLY A 515 -1.62 46.11 -3.84
CA GLY A 515 -1.45 45.20 -2.69
C GLY A 515 -2.29 45.48 -1.45
N ALA A 516 -3.45 44.81 -1.35
CA ALA A 516 -4.24 44.70 -0.12
C ALA A 516 -3.61 43.68 0.86
N PRO A 517 -3.70 43.89 2.19
CA PRO A 517 -3.36 42.87 3.20
C PRO A 517 -4.59 42.01 3.58
N PRO A 518 -4.44 40.69 3.83
CA PRO A 518 -5.48 39.88 4.46
C PRO A 518 -5.19 39.65 5.95
N GLY A 519 -6.16 39.96 6.80
CA GLY A 519 -6.09 39.70 8.24
C GLY A 519 -7.46 39.69 8.91
N ALA A 520 -8.36 38.78 8.47
CA ALA A 520 -9.67 38.61 9.09
C ALA A 520 -9.60 37.64 10.28
N MET A 521 -10.00 38.15 11.45
CA MET A 521 -10.18 37.38 12.68
C MET A 521 -11.32 36.37 12.57
N ARG A 522 -11.08 35.19 13.13
CA ARG A 522 -12.04 34.10 13.36
C ARG A 522 -12.86 34.38 14.62
N GLN A 523 -14.19 34.37 14.52
CA GLN A 523 -15.12 34.19 15.65
C GLN A 523 -15.66 32.74 15.67
N PRO A 524 -15.95 32.16 16.85
CA PRO A 524 -16.52 30.82 16.97
C PRO A 524 -18.06 30.86 16.93
N ALA A 525 -18.67 29.98 16.14
CA ALA A 525 -20.12 29.80 16.07
C ALA A 525 -20.62 28.76 17.08
N ALA A 526 -21.78 29.09 17.63
CA ALA A 526 -22.48 28.42 18.70
C ALA A 526 -23.30 27.19 18.26
N ALA A 527 -23.72 26.45 19.28
CA ALA A 527 -24.52 25.24 19.28
C ALA A 527 -25.96 25.42 18.76
N GLY A 528 -26.51 24.34 18.20
CA GLY A 528 -27.96 24.07 18.23
C GLY A 528 -28.51 23.36 17.01
N ALA A 529 -28.89 22.08 17.16
CA ALA A 529 -30.23 21.54 16.88
C ALA A 529 -30.18 20.01 16.72
N ARG A 530 -30.80 19.29 17.64
CA ARG A 530 -31.10 17.85 17.56
C ARG A 530 -32.41 17.63 16.81
N LEU A 531 -32.42 16.70 15.85
CA LEU A 531 -33.64 16.11 15.27
C LEU A 531 -33.83 14.67 15.81
N PRO A 532 -35.07 14.16 15.90
CA PRO A 532 -35.39 12.87 16.52
C PRO A 532 -35.02 11.66 15.63
N PRO A 533 -34.83 10.45 16.21
CA PRO A 533 -34.34 9.30 15.48
C PRO A 533 -35.46 8.62 14.69
N SER A 534 -35.31 8.58 13.36
CA SER A 534 -36.10 7.70 12.49
C SER A 534 -35.36 6.38 12.30
N ALA A 535 -36.09 5.29 12.47
CA ALA A 535 -35.70 3.92 12.17
C ALA A 535 -35.26 3.80 10.70
N LEU A 536 -33.97 3.53 10.47
CA LEU A 536 -33.42 3.15 9.18
C LEU A 536 -32.35 2.07 9.42
N GLU A 537 -32.83 0.83 9.37
CA GLU A 537 -32.04 -0.34 9.01
C GLU A 537 -31.54 -0.13 7.57
N LEU A 538 -30.28 0.26 7.42
CA LEU A 538 -29.56 0.25 6.14
C LEU A 538 -28.09 -0.02 6.44
N ALA A 539 -27.80 -1.30 6.69
CA ALA A 539 -26.45 -1.82 6.52
C ALA A 539 -26.10 -1.72 5.04
N ALA A 540 -24.93 -1.18 4.73
CA ALA A 540 -24.38 -1.15 3.39
C ALA A 540 -24.41 -2.56 2.79
N GLU A 541 -25.23 -2.75 1.76
CA GLU A 541 -25.16 -3.93 0.91
C GLU A 541 -23.78 -3.96 0.23
N PRO A 542 -23.05 -5.07 0.27
CA PRO A 542 -21.92 -5.25 -0.64
C PRO A 542 -22.49 -5.17 -2.06
N ALA A 543 -21.82 -4.42 -2.95
CA ALA A 543 -22.27 -4.16 -4.31
C ALA A 543 -22.84 -5.43 -4.97
N ALA A 544 -24.18 -5.50 -5.06
CA ALA A 544 -24.93 -6.58 -5.66
C ALA A 544 -24.72 -6.52 -7.19
N GLY A 545 -23.65 -7.16 -7.68
CA GLY A 545 -23.24 -6.99 -9.06
C GLY A 545 -22.30 -8.06 -9.62
N ALA A 546 -22.24 -9.25 -9.04
CA ALA A 546 -21.79 -10.47 -9.70
C ALA A 546 -22.04 -11.64 -8.75
N SER A 547 -22.98 -12.51 -9.07
CA SER A 547 -23.05 -13.84 -8.45
C SER A 547 -21.90 -14.69 -8.97
N GLY A 548 -20.68 -14.27 -8.64
CA GLY A 548 -19.46 -15.01 -8.94
C GLY A 548 -19.50 -16.33 -8.19
N ASP A 549 -19.03 -17.37 -8.85
CA ASP A 549 -18.76 -18.64 -8.21
C ASP A 549 -17.79 -18.39 -7.02
N HIS A 550 -18.22 -18.67 -5.79
CA HIS A 550 -17.42 -18.43 -4.56
C HIS A 550 -16.05 -19.10 -4.64
N PHE A 551 -15.96 -20.23 -5.36
CA PHE A 551 -14.70 -20.91 -5.60
C PHE A 551 -13.76 -20.11 -6.50
N GLN A 552 -14.28 -19.41 -7.51
CA GLN A 552 -13.50 -18.53 -8.37
C GLN A 552 -13.00 -17.30 -7.60
N VAL A 553 -13.79 -16.77 -6.67
CA VAL A 553 -13.37 -15.69 -5.78
C VAL A 553 -12.18 -16.15 -4.93
N LEU A 554 -12.27 -17.32 -4.28
CA LEU A 554 -11.14 -17.89 -3.53
C LEU A 554 -9.89 -18.09 -4.38
N MET A 555 -10.05 -18.59 -5.62
CA MET A 555 -8.92 -18.79 -6.53
C MET A 555 -8.30 -17.47 -6.97
N LYS A 556 -9.11 -16.43 -7.23
CA LYS A 556 -8.60 -15.08 -7.52
C LYS A 556 -7.80 -14.52 -6.35
N LEU A 557 -8.30 -14.68 -5.12
CA LEU A 557 -7.56 -14.27 -3.93
C LEU A 557 -6.26 -15.07 -3.78
N ALA A 558 -6.26 -16.36 -4.12
CA ALA A 558 -5.05 -17.17 -4.14
C ALA A 558 -4.04 -16.67 -5.20
N ASP A 559 -4.50 -16.28 -6.39
CA ASP A 559 -3.65 -15.67 -7.42
C ASP A 559 -2.95 -14.40 -6.88
N ASP A 560 -3.69 -13.54 -6.18
CA ASP A 560 -3.16 -12.32 -5.58
C ASP A 560 -2.15 -12.60 -4.44
N VAL A 561 -2.33 -13.67 -3.66
CA VAL A 561 -1.39 -14.07 -2.59
C VAL A 561 -0.13 -14.70 -3.15
N PHE A 562 -0.26 -15.59 -4.14
CA PHE A 562 0.87 -16.38 -4.62
C PHE A 562 1.67 -15.65 -5.69
N LEU A 563 1.08 -14.73 -6.46
CA LEU A 563 1.75 -14.05 -7.59
C LEU A 563 2.41 -15.04 -8.56
N VAL A 564 1.76 -16.19 -8.78
CA VAL A 564 2.19 -17.25 -9.69
C VAL A 564 1.09 -17.49 -10.73
N GLU A 565 1.46 -18.03 -11.89
CA GLU A 565 0.49 -18.50 -12.88
C GLU A 565 -0.54 -19.45 -12.25
N ARG A 566 -1.82 -19.20 -12.58
CA ARG A 566 -2.98 -19.91 -12.03
C ARG A 566 -2.89 -21.43 -12.16
N GLU A 567 -2.41 -21.95 -13.30
CA GLU A 567 -2.26 -23.40 -13.53
C GLU A 567 -1.34 -24.05 -12.49
N ARG A 568 -0.29 -23.35 -12.07
CA ARG A 568 0.64 -23.83 -11.05
C ARG A 568 0.03 -23.77 -9.65
N ILE A 569 -0.80 -22.77 -9.37
CA ILE A 569 -1.58 -22.68 -8.12
C ILE A 569 -2.58 -23.83 -8.06
N GLU A 570 -3.32 -24.08 -9.14
CA GLU A 570 -4.27 -25.19 -9.27
C GLU A 570 -3.58 -26.55 -9.06
N ALA A 571 -2.44 -26.79 -9.72
CA ALA A 571 -1.66 -28.02 -9.56
C ALA A 571 -1.12 -28.21 -8.14
N MET A 572 -0.74 -27.11 -7.46
CA MET A 572 -0.26 -27.12 -6.09
C MET A 572 -1.39 -27.40 -5.07
N LEU A 573 -2.56 -26.78 -5.26
CA LEU A 573 -3.66 -26.83 -4.31
C LEU A 573 -4.54 -28.08 -4.47
N ALA A 574 -4.75 -28.57 -5.70
CA ALA A 574 -5.63 -29.71 -6.00
C ALA A 574 -5.38 -30.95 -5.11
N PRO A 575 -4.14 -31.48 -4.99
CA PRO A 575 -3.91 -32.68 -4.19
C PRO A 575 -4.20 -32.44 -2.70
N ARG A 576 -3.86 -31.26 -2.17
CA ARG A 576 -4.06 -30.96 -0.74
C ARG A 576 -5.53 -30.69 -0.41
N ALA A 577 -6.20 -29.88 -1.22
CA ALA A 577 -7.64 -29.62 -1.09
C ALA A 577 -8.44 -30.92 -1.23
N GLY A 578 -8.07 -31.80 -2.16
CA GLY A 578 -8.68 -33.12 -2.34
C GLY A 578 -8.53 -34.01 -1.10
N GLN A 579 -7.36 -34.04 -0.47
CA GLN A 579 -7.14 -34.78 0.79
C GLN A 579 -8.01 -34.25 1.93
N ILE A 580 -8.07 -32.92 2.12
CA ILE A 580 -8.90 -32.30 3.17
C ILE A 580 -10.38 -32.57 2.89
N LEU A 581 -10.82 -32.44 1.64
CA LEU A 581 -12.21 -32.72 1.25
C LEU A 581 -12.58 -34.18 1.46
N ALA A 582 -11.71 -35.14 1.13
CA ALA A 582 -11.94 -36.55 1.38
C ALA A 582 -12.07 -36.85 2.87
N ALA A 583 -11.27 -36.19 3.71
CA ALA A 583 -11.35 -36.32 5.16
C ALA A 583 -12.67 -35.74 5.71
N LEU A 584 -13.03 -34.53 5.30
CA LEU A 584 -14.25 -33.84 5.73
C LEU A 584 -15.52 -34.57 5.26
N SER A 585 -15.53 -35.07 4.03
CA SER A 585 -16.71 -35.72 3.44
C SER A 585 -16.84 -37.21 3.78
N SER A 586 -16.03 -37.74 4.72
CA SER A 586 -15.97 -39.17 5.02
C SER A 586 -15.75 -40.04 3.76
N SER A 587 -14.86 -39.58 2.89
CA SER A 587 -14.48 -40.19 1.60
C SER A 587 -15.61 -40.30 0.57
N ARG A 588 -16.71 -39.56 0.73
CA ARG A 588 -17.73 -39.42 -0.33
C ARG A 588 -17.14 -38.74 -1.58
N TRP A 589 -16.31 -37.73 -1.37
CA TRP A 589 -15.52 -37.08 -2.42
C TRP A 589 -14.08 -37.57 -2.34
N ALA A 590 -13.58 -38.17 -3.42
CA ALA A 590 -12.24 -38.73 -3.51
C ALA A 590 -11.16 -37.69 -3.87
N GLY A 591 -11.54 -36.58 -4.50
CA GLY A 591 -10.58 -35.54 -4.85
C GLY A 591 -11.21 -34.28 -5.43
N LEU A 592 -10.37 -33.27 -5.63
CA LEU A 592 -10.72 -31.98 -6.21
C LEU A 592 -9.83 -31.74 -7.43
N SER A 593 -10.42 -31.28 -8.54
CA SER A 593 -9.71 -30.92 -9.77
C SER A 593 -10.22 -29.58 -10.30
N PHE A 594 -9.35 -28.87 -11.02
CA PHE A 594 -9.68 -27.61 -11.66
C PHE A 594 -9.85 -27.83 -13.17
N VAL A 595 -10.82 -27.15 -13.77
CA VAL A 595 -11.05 -27.13 -15.22
C VAL A 595 -10.67 -25.75 -15.76
N ALA A 596 -10.35 -25.66 -17.06
CA ALA A 596 -10.05 -24.40 -17.74
C ALA A 596 -11.08 -23.30 -17.38
N GLY A 597 -10.58 -22.11 -17.01
CA GLY A 597 -11.36 -21.04 -16.38
C GLY A 597 -11.40 -21.10 -14.84
N GLY A 598 -10.72 -22.11 -14.27
CA GLY A 598 -10.63 -22.48 -12.85
C GLY A 598 -11.97 -22.66 -12.15
N ALA A 599 -12.91 -23.27 -12.87
CA ALA A 599 -14.06 -23.90 -12.25
C ALA A 599 -13.61 -25.12 -11.45
N VAL A 600 -14.14 -25.26 -10.24
CA VAL A 600 -13.80 -26.37 -9.34
C VAL A 600 -14.72 -27.56 -9.60
N GLN A 601 -14.14 -28.73 -9.79
CA GLN A 601 -14.84 -30.00 -9.90
C GLN A 601 -14.45 -30.95 -8.78
N CYS A 602 -15.43 -31.66 -8.25
CA CYS A 602 -15.25 -32.70 -7.26
C CYS A 602 -15.35 -34.05 -7.93
N ARG A 603 -14.44 -34.96 -7.56
CA ARG A 603 -14.45 -36.35 -8.02
C ARG A 603 -15.04 -37.22 -6.92
N ASP A 604 -16.09 -37.96 -7.22
CA ASP A 604 -16.65 -38.95 -6.29
C ASP A 604 -15.78 -40.22 -6.20
N ALA A 605 -16.12 -41.13 -5.28
CA ALA A 605 -15.42 -42.41 -5.13
C ALA A 605 -15.48 -43.32 -6.38
N SER A 606 -16.46 -43.13 -7.26
CA SER A 606 -16.61 -43.86 -8.53
C SER A 606 -15.85 -43.24 -9.70
N GLY A 607 -15.19 -42.09 -9.48
CA GLY A 607 -14.43 -41.36 -10.50
C GLY A 607 -15.24 -40.37 -11.32
N ASN A 608 -16.55 -40.22 -11.06
CA ASN A 608 -17.36 -39.21 -11.76
C ASN A 608 -16.98 -37.81 -11.26
N GLN A 609 -16.91 -36.87 -12.19
CA GLN A 609 -16.62 -35.48 -11.90
C GLN A 609 -17.92 -34.67 -11.93
N GLN A 610 -18.15 -33.87 -10.88
CA GLN A 610 -19.29 -32.97 -10.78
C GLN A 610 -18.81 -31.55 -10.45
N PRO A 611 -19.40 -30.50 -11.05
CA PRO A 611 -19.04 -29.11 -10.73
C PRO A 611 -19.42 -28.80 -9.28
N ALA A 612 -18.51 -28.16 -8.54
CA ALA A 612 -18.71 -27.83 -7.13
C ALA A 612 -19.96 -26.96 -6.90
N ALA A 613 -20.21 -26.00 -7.79
CA ALA A 613 -21.41 -25.15 -7.74
C ALA A 613 -22.74 -25.91 -7.94
N GLY A 614 -22.70 -27.14 -8.48
CA GLY A 614 -23.88 -27.99 -8.67
C GLY A 614 -24.15 -28.95 -7.51
N LEU A 615 -23.31 -28.96 -6.47
CA LEU A 615 -23.46 -29.86 -5.33
C LEU A 615 -24.54 -29.39 -4.35
N ALA A 616 -24.96 -30.25 -3.44
CA ALA A 616 -25.84 -29.85 -2.33
C ALA A 616 -25.16 -28.75 -1.48
N ALA A 617 -25.93 -27.81 -0.93
CA ALA A 617 -25.39 -26.65 -0.21
C ALA A 617 -24.39 -27.02 0.90
N ALA A 618 -24.67 -28.09 1.67
CA ALA A 618 -23.75 -28.60 2.68
C ALA A 618 -22.42 -29.09 2.08
N ASP A 619 -22.46 -29.70 0.90
CA ASP A 619 -21.27 -30.20 0.21
C ASP A 619 -20.47 -29.05 -0.41
N GLN A 620 -21.14 -27.99 -0.89
CA GLN A 620 -20.49 -26.77 -1.36
C GLN A 620 -19.66 -26.13 -0.25
N ASP A 621 -20.22 -26.04 0.96
CA ASP A 621 -19.50 -25.51 2.13
C ASP A 621 -18.28 -26.37 2.49
N LEU A 622 -18.38 -27.70 2.39
CA LEU A 622 -17.25 -28.61 2.61
C LEU A 622 -16.14 -28.42 1.58
N VAL A 623 -16.49 -28.26 0.30
CA VAL A 623 -15.54 -28.00 -0.79
C VAL A 623 -14.87 -26.65 -0.59
N TYR A 624 -15.66 -25.63 -0.24
CA TYR A 624 -15.17 -24.27 0.01
C TYR A 624 -14.16 -24.29 1.15
N LEU A 625 -14.52 -24.92 2.26
CA LEU A 625 -13.66 -25.04 3.43
C LEU A 625 -12.37 -25.82 3.11
N ALA A 626 -12.47 -26.93 2.38
CA ALA A 626 -11.31 -27.73 2.01
C ALA A 626 -10.33 -26.95 1.13
N LEU A 627 -10.84 -26.21 0.14
CA LEU A 627 -10.05 -25.35 -0.72
C LEU A 627 -9.42 -24.20 0.07
N HIS A 628 -10.20 -23.54 0.92
CA HIS A 628 -9.76 -22.42 1.75
C HIS A 628 -8.65 -22.83 2.72
N LEU A 629 -8.80 -23.96 3.42
CA LEU A 629 -7.77 -24.49 4.31
C LEU A 629 -6.49 -24.86 3.54
N ALA A 630 -6.61 -25.41 2.32
CA ALA A 630 -5.45 -25.71 1.48
C ALA A 630 -4.71 -24.44 1.04
N ILE A 631 -5.46 -23.38 0.65
CA ILE A 631 -4.89 -22.07 0.32
C ILE A 631 -4.17 -21.49 1.53
N LEU A 632 -4.81 -21.49 2.70
CA LEU A 632 -4.22 -20.98 3.94
C LEU A 632 -2.96 -21.75 4.32
N GLU A 633 -2.98 -23.08 4.29
CA GLU A 633 -1.79 -23.89 4.60
C GLU A 633 -0.61 -23.55 3.68
N ALA A 634 -0.87 -23.33 2.38
CA ALA A 634 0.16 -22.95 1.42
C ALA A 634 0.62 -21.49 1.61
N ALA A 635 -0.31 -20.56 1.89
CA ALA A 635 -0.01 -19.14 2.07
C ALA A 635 0.81 -18.86 3.33
N GLN A 636 0.51 -19.54 4.43
CA GLN A 636 1.19 -19.35 5.72
C GLN A 636 2.68 -19.72 5.67
N ARG A 637 3.09 -20.60 4.75
CA ARG A 637 4.51 -20.93 4.52
C ARG A 637 5.30 -19.78 3.92
N ARG A 638 4.63 -18.83 3.26
CA ARG A 638 5.24 -17.63 2.71
C ARG A 638 5.16 -16.45 3.67
N GLN A 639 4.05 -16.34 4.39
CA GLN A 639 3.74 -15.16 5.18
C GLN A 639 2.85 -15.54 6.37
N ALA A 640 3.37 -15.35 7.58
CA ALA A 640 2.66 -15.68 8.82
C ALA A 640 1.66 -14.57 9.19
N VAL A 641 0.42 -14.69 8.71
CA VAL A 641 -0.68 -13.76 9.01
C VAL A 641 -1.69 -14.44 9.93
N PRO A 642 -2.07 -13.84 11.07
CA PRO A 642 -3.09 -14.41 11.94
C PRO A 642 -4.43 -14.63 11.23
N LEU A 643 -5.03 -15.80 11.46
CA LEU A 643 -6.33 -16.21 10.94
C LEU A 643 -7.41 -15.93 11.98
N VAL A 644 -8.41 -15.13 11.63
CA VAL A 644 -9.57 -14.83 12.49
C VAL A 644 -10.80 -15.53 11.92
N LEU A 645 -11.46 -16.32 12.75
CA LEU A 645 -12.58 -17.18 12.41
C LEU A 645 -13.81 -16.75 13.23
N ASP A 646 -14.85 -16.21 12.59
CA ASP A 646 -16.12 -15.86 13.25
C ASP A 646 -17.23 -16.84 12.87
N ASN A 647 -17.49 -17.79 13.77
CA ASN A 647 -18.47 -18.86 13.63
C ASN A 647 -18.42 -19.62 12.28
N PRO A 648 -17.23 -19.92 11.69
CA PRO A 648 -17.17 -20.48 10.34
C PRO A 648 -17.74 -21.90 10.24
N TYR A 649 -17.89 -22.60 11.38
CA TYR A 649 -18.23 -24.04 11.43
C TYR A 649 -19.59 -24.33 12.08
N ARG A 650 -20.40 -23.30 12.33
CA ARG A 650 -21.67 -23.44 13.06
C ARG A 650 -22.64 -24.46 12.41
N ARG A 651 -22.55 -24.59 11.08
CA ARG A 651 -23.40 -25.49 10.28
C ARG A 651 -22.81 -26.87 10.06
N LEU A 652 -21.56 -27.09 10.46
CA LEU A 652 -20.95 -28.40 10.31
C LEU A 652 -21.54 -29.39 11.32
N PRO A 653 -21.74 -30.67 10.93
CA PRO A 653 -22.11 -31.72 11.86
C PRO A 653 -21.07 -31.83 12.99
N ALA A 654 -21.52 -31.95 14.24
CA ALA A 654 -20.63 -32.04 15.41
C ALA A 654 -19.58 -33.17 15.31
N ALA A 655 -19.90 -34.26 14.60
CA ALA A 655 -18.95 -35.34 14.33
C ALA A 655 -17.68 -34.88 13.58
N MET A 656 -17.76 -33.78 12.82
CA MET A 656 -16.66 -33.22 12.05
C MET A 656 -15.78 -32.26 12.85
N ASN A 657 -16.26 -31.73 13.99
CA ASN A 657 -15.52 -30.78 14.82
C ASN A 657 -14.15 -31.36 15.25
N ALA A 658 -14.08 -32.66 15.54
CA ALA A 658 -12.83 -33.30 15.95
C ALA A 658 -11.77 -33.39 14.83
N LEU A 659 -12.20 -33.42 13.57
CA LEU A 659 -11.31 -33.45 12.42
C LEU A 659 -10.87 -32.04 12.06
N VAL A 660 -11.81 -31.11 11.95
CA VAL A 660 -11.54 -29.69 11.69
C VAL A 660 -10.69 -29.09 12.81
N GLY A 661 -10.99 -29.41 14.08
CA GLY A 661 -10.21 -28.98 15.24
C GLY A 661 -8.74 -29.41 15.15
N ARG A 662 -8.46 -30.64 14.70
CA ARG A 662 -7.09 -31.10 14.44
C ARG A 662 -6.43 -30.38 13.27
N ALA A 663 -7.17 -30.09 12.21
CA ALA A 663 -6.66 -29.30 11.08
C ALA A 663 -6.31 -27.86 11.50
N LEU A 664 -7.16 -27.22 12.33
CA LEU A 664 -6.89 -25.91 12.90
C LEU A 664 -5.72 -25.91 13.86
N GLN A 665 -5.56 -26.96 14.69
CA GLN A 665 -4.36 -27.13 15.53
C GLN A 665 -3.09 -27.25 14.68
N HIS A 666 -3.16 -27.96 13.54
CA HIS A 666 -2.04 -28.04 12.62
C HIS A 666 -1.73 -26.67 11.99
N LEU A 667 -2.74 -25.93 11.51
CA LEU A 667 -2.54 -24.56 11.03
C LEU A 667 -1.98 -23.64 12.12
N ALA A 668 -2.47 -23.79 13.35
CA ALA A 668 -2.03 -23.05 14.52
C ALA A 668 -0.56 -23.31 14.91
N SER A 669 0.04 -24.40 14.41
CA SER A 669 1.48 -24.63 14.58
C SER A 669 2.34 -23.78 13.64
N CYS A 670 1.75 -23.27 12.55
CA CYS A 670 2.42 -22.43 11.55
C CYS A 670 2.04 -20.95 11.68
N CYS A 671 0.82 -20.66 12.13
CA CYS A 671 0.31 -19.30 12.30
C CYS A 671 -0.56 -19.17 13.55
N GLN A 672 -0.95 -17.94 13.91
CA GLN A 672 -1.92 -17.74 14.97
C GLN A 672 -3.34 -17.92 14.44
N VAL A 673 -4.20 -18.65 15.16
CA VAL A 673 -5.61 -18.84 14.81
C VAL A 673 -6.47 -18.34 15.97
N ILE A 674 -7.38 -17.41 15.70
CA ILE A 674 -8.31 -16.83 16.67
C ILE A 674 -9.72 -17.19 16.24
N MET A 675 -10.37 -18.06 17.00
CA MET A 675 -11.72 -18.52 16.71
C MET A 675 -12.73 -17.95 17.71
N LEU A 676 -13.79 -17.36 17.18
CA LEU A 676 -14.93 -16.83 17.91
C LEU A 676 -16.12 -17.77 17.61
N THR A 677 -16.62 -18.48 18.61
CA THR A 677 -17.68 -19.49 18.42
C THR A 677 -18.72 -19.49 19.54
N ASP A 678 -19.94 -19.96 19.25
CA ASP A 678 -20.95 -20.28 20.26
C ASP A 678 -20.86 -21.73 20.80
N ASP A 679 -20.07 -22.59 20.15
CA ASP A 679 -19.92 -23.99 20.54
C ASP A 679 -18.71 -24.19 21.48
N ALA A 680 -18.99 -24.52 22.74
CA ALA A 680 -17.97 -24.76 23.75
C ALA A 680 -17.08 -25.98 23.47
N SER A 681 -17.49 -26.89 22.58
CA SER A 681 -16.69 -28.07 22.23
C SER A 681 -15.35 -27.72 21.59
N TRP A 682 -15.23 -26.55 20.97
CA TRP A 682 -13.97 -26.08 20.37
C TRP A 682 -12.88 -25.78 21.40
N ALA A 683 -13.25 -25.51 22.65
CA ALA A 683 -12.29 -25.23 23.71
C ALA A 683 -11.32 -26.40 23.97
N SER A 684 -11.71 -27.65 23.71
CA SER A 684 -10.83 -28.81 23.88
C SER A 684 -9.67 -28.87 22.87
N PHE A 685 -9.78 -28.15 21.74
CA PHE A 685 -8.72 -28.08 20.74
C PHE A 685 -7.81 -26.87 20.93
N ALA A 686 -8.23 -25.88 21.72
CA ALA A 686 -7.54 -24.62 21.87
C ALA A 686 -6.30 -24.74 22.77
N ASN A 687 -5.26 -23.95 22.45
CA ASN A 687 -4.16 -23.69 23.38
C ASN A 687 -4.62 -22.82 24.55
N SER A 688 -5.54 -21.89 24.28
CA SER A 688 -6.15 -20.98 25.24
C SER A 688 -7.63 -20.80 24.90
N SER A 689 -8.49 -20.83 25.91
CA SER A 689 -9.93 -20.59 25.73
C SER A 689 -10.46 -19.56 26.72
N PHE A 690 -11.39 -18.73 26.26
CA PHE A 690 -11.98 -17.64 27.03
C PHE A 690 -13.49 -17.61 26.82
N GLN A 691 -14.24 -17.25 27.86
CA GLN A 691 -15.68 -17.05 27.78
C GLN A 691 -15.97 -15.55 27.58
N LEU A 692 -16.77 -15.20 26.59
CA LEU A 692 -17.29 -13.86 26.33
C LEU A 692 -18.75 -13.80 26.84
N GLY A 693 -19.03 -12.86 27.74
CA GLY A 693 -20.31 -12.75 28.44
C GLY A 693 -20.74 -11.32 28.66
#